data_AF-A0A7M3MKD3-F1
#
_entry.id   AF-A0A7M3MKD3-F1
#
_cell.length_a   1.000
_cell.length_b   1.000
_cell.length_c   1.000
_cell.angle_alpha   90.00
_cell.angle_beta   90.00
_cell.angle_gamma   90.00
#
_symmetry.space_group_name_H-M   'P 1'
#
loop_
_entity.id
_entity.type
_entity.pdbx_description
1 polymer ?
#
loop_
_entity_poly.entity_id
_entity_poly.type
_entity_poly.pdbx_seq_one_letter_code
_entity_poly.pdbx_strand_id
1 'polypeptide(L)'
;MTRPADDAGASSARPRPDVATPDVATPDVATAVLAGGGSRRMGRDKASLVVDGGRLLDRAVGALRAATLGDRPVLVVGPHQMAAGASAEPVPAPPSAAEASTEASTEAAPRPIAADLPQGARWISDLRPAAGPLAGLEAALAAAEDAEVVLVTGVDHPWQAPAVLRRLVDRLVEAEPGPSAVVLGTADGPQLLVGAYRPAALTTVRGLLDSGERRLRSLPDHLEVEVLPPEGWRDLDPLGATAVDVDDPDTLAAATRWHHRAVATAPGAPAGGAPAAGSARTVGSARTVGGMSDPAGQPGRGSRSATAGREAAPGSPARQHRGATAAISDRLATPTRRVLRVHSRVHSRAHSRVHSRVHSRHDSIEVERLDDVLVGEEPLEIRAAGPDQEPVTLVTTLRTPGHEPELAVGWVLAEGLADPTDIITTESGDPLLLARPEDTITVRLRRAVDPNTLVHRHVIATASCGVCGRATIQELAARVAPITDDAFGTDPLTWSQLARSPDELRLAQGRFRATGGVHAAGLFDSDGRLVTVREDVGRHNALDAAIGAHALAGLWPPSGLTDLVCVLSGRVGFELVAKAAAARIPIVAAVGAASDLAARTAQRLNVTLVGFLRGGDGVVYTHPHRLALPDHDAPVR
;
A
#
# COMPACT_ATOMS: atom_id res chain seq x y z
N MET A 1 -5.34 -1.74 86.48
CA MET A 1 -6.09 -0.49 86.24
C MET A 1 -5.14 0.44 85.51
N THR A 2 -5.21 0.46 84.17
CA THR A 2 -5.98 1.37 83.28
C THR A 2 -5.03 2.42 82.69
N ARG A 3 -4.98 2.45 81.34
CA ARG A 3 -4.09 3.24 80.47
C ARG A 3 -4.00 4.73 80.83
N PRO A 4 -2.82 5.36 80.68
CA PRO A 4 -2.68 6.74 80.23
C PRO A 4 -2.57 6.79 78.68
N ALA A 5 -3.23 7.70 77.97
CA ALA A 5 -3.08 9.16 77.89
C ALA A 5 -1.97 9.57 76.89
N ASP A 6 -2.38 10.51 76.04
CA ASP A 6 -1.78 10.92 74.78
C ASP A 6 -0.51 11.79 74.90
N ASP A 7 0.17 11.79 73.76
CA ASP A 7 0.66 12.94 73.00
C ASP A 7 2.12 13.43 73.08
N ALA A 8 2.58 13.68 71.85
CA ALA A 8 3.67 14.53 71.35
C ALA A 8 5.10 14.36 71.89
N GLY A 9 6.02 13.98 70.99
CA GLY A 9 7.46 14.21 71.19
C GLY A 9 8.34 13.52 70.15
N ALA A 10 8.96 14.31 69.29
CA ALA A 10 9.93 13.89 68.28
C ALA A 10 11.07 13.02 68.85
N SER A 11 11.51 12.02 68.08
CA SER A 11 12.80 11.37 68.31
C SER A 11 13.44 10.89 67.01
N SER A 12 14.70 11.25 66.85
CA SER A 12 15.63 10.94 65.77
C SER A 12 15.71 9.44 65.47
N ALA A 13 15.43 9.05 64.23
CA ALA A 13 15.77 7.72 63.73
C ALA A 13 17.12 7.76 63.02
N ARG A 14 18.07 6.97 63.54
CA ARG A 14 19.43 6.74 63.03
C ARG A 14 19.45 6.40 61.53
N PRO A 15 20.51 6.77 60.79
CA PRO A 15 20.68 6.32 59.41
C PRO A 15 20.75 4.79 59.38
N ARG A 16 19.92 4.19 58.53
CA ARG A 16 20.00 2.77 58.19
C ARG A 16 21.31 2.53 57.40
N PRO A 17 21.99 1.40 57.59
CA PRO A 17 23.24 1.14 56.90
C PRO A 17 23.00 1.14 55.39
N ASP A 18 23.89 1.79 54.64
CA ASP A 18 23.94 1.71 53.19
C ASP A 18 24.00 0.23 52.79
N VAL A 19 22.90 -0.25 52.23
CA VAL A 19 22.90 -1.48 51.46
C VAL A 19 23.60 -1.12 50.17
N ALA A 20 24.88 -1.48 50.07
CA ALA A 20 25.60 -1.43 48.81
C ALA A 20 24.76 -2.15 47.75
N THR A 21 24.19 -1.39 46.82
CA THR A 21 23.60 -1.91 45.61
C THR A 21 24.69 -2.68 44.88
N PRO A 22 24.47 -3.95 44.49
CA PRO A 22 25.45 -4.69 43.73
C PRO A 22 25.75 -3.91 42.45
N ASP A 23 27.03 -3.78 42.14
CA ASP A 23 27.55 -3.19 40.90
C ASP A 23 27.08 -4.09 39.75
N VAL A 24 25.91 -3.79 39.17
CA VAL A 24 25.40 -4.50 37.99
C VAL A 24 26.31 -4.07 36.85
N ALA A 25 27.22 -4.95 36.44
CA ALA A 25 28.09 -4.72 35.30
C ALA A 25 27.23 -4.26 34.11
N THR A 26 27.45 -3.04 33.64
CA THR A 26 26.76 -2.52 32.46
C THR A 26 27.15 -3.38 31.26
N PRO A 27 26.19 -3.90 30.47
CA PRO A 27 26.51 -4.75 29.33
C PRO A 27 27.40 -4.01 28.34
N ASP A 28 28.32 -4.73 27.70
CA ASP A 28 29.15 -4.15 26.63
C ASP A 28 28.33 -4.00 25.35
N VAL A 29 27.96 -2.76 25.03
CA VAL A 29 27.08 -2.44 23.90
C VAL A 29 27.86 -1.76 22.79
N ALA A 30 27.94 -2.40 21.64
CA ALA A 30 28.28 -1.74 20.38
C ALA A 30 27.03 -1.11 19.76
N THR A 31 27.20 -0.01 19.02
CA THR A 31 26.09 0.71 18.40
C THR A 31 26.35 0.91 16.91
N ALA A 32 25.32 0.75 16.09
CA ALA A 32 25.43 0.91 14.64
C ALA A 32 24.25 1.68 14.04
N VAL A 33 24.58 2.58 13.12
CA VAL A 33 23.62 3.30 12.26
C VAL A 33 23.74 2.74 10.84
N LEU A 34 22.64 2.24 10.28
CA LEU A 34 22.61 1.82 8.88
C LEU A 34 22.30 3.04 7.99
N ALA A 35 23.33 3.61 7.39
CA ALA A 35 23.28 4.78 6.50
C ALA A 35 23.31 4.41 5.00
N GLY A 36 23.37 3.11 4.67
CA GLY A 36 23.64 2.60 3.30
C GLY A 36 22.48 2.62 2.30
N GLY A 37 21.59 3.61 2.36
CA GLY A 37 20.46 3.74 1.45
C GLY A 37 20.77 4.68 0.29
N GLY A 38 21.21 4.14 -0.86
CA GLY A 38 21.24 4.86 -2.14
C GLY A 38 19.82 5.19 -2.64
N SER A 39 19.07 5.99 -1.89
CA SER A 39 17.68 6.32 -2.17
C SER A 39 17.59 7.16 -3.44
N ARG A 40 17.36 6.47 -4.56
CA ARG A 40 16.94 7.10 -5.83
C ARG A 40 15.62 7.90 -5.70
N ARG A 41 14.90 7.76 -4.59
CA ARG A 41 13.63 8.44 -4.30
C ARG A 41 13.81 9.83 -3.66
N MET A 42 14.96 10.11 -3.06
CA MET A 42 15.24 11.33 -2.27
C MET A 42 16.03 12.40 -3.05
N GLY A 43 16.57 12.09 -4.23
CA GLY A 43 17.45 12.97 -5.01
C GLY A 43 18.83 13.24 -4.39
N ARG A 44 19.02 12.87 -3.12
CA ARG A 44 20.25 12.96 -2.31
C ARG A 44 20.25 11.89 -1.22
N ASP A 45 21.39 11.67 -0.59
CA ASP A 45 21.56 10.66 0.46
C ASP A 45 20.72 10.96 1.72
N LYS A 46 19.96 9.96 2.22
CA LYS A 46 19.08 10.10 3.40
C LYS A 46 19.83 10.61 4.63
N ALA A 47 21.05 10.10 4.88
CA ALA A 47 21.85 10.44 6.04
C ALA A 47 22.28 11.92 6.04
N SER A 48 22.31 12.58 4.87
CA SER A 48 22.63 14.01 4.73
C SER A 48 21.44 14.97 4.94
N LEU A 49 20.21 14.45 5.05
CA LEU A 49 19.01 15.30 5.19
C LEU A 49 18.99 16.02 6.53
N VAL A 50 18.52 17.27 6.52
CA VAL A 50 18.50 18.12 7.70
C VAL A 50 17.08 18.23 8.26
N VAL A 51 16.93 17.98 9.56
CA VAL A 51 15.71 18.17 10.36
C VAL A 51 16.08 18.93 11.63
N ASP A 52 15.31 19.96 11.96
CA ASP A 52 15.55 20.82 13.13
C ASP A 52 16.99 21.41 13.18
N GLY A 53 17.59 21.64 12.01
CA GLY A 53 18.93 22.20 11.87
C GLY A 53 20.10 21.20 11.99
N GLY A 54 19.85 19.89 12.17
CA GLY A 54 20.89 18.85 12.20
C GLY A 54 20.64 17.73 11.18
N ARG A 55 21.71 17.03 10.74
CA ARG A 55 21.55 15.92 9.78
C ARG A 55 20.90 14.72 10.46
N LEU A 56 20.14 13.91 9.71
CA LEU A 56 19.58 12.66 10.22
C LEU A 56 20.65 11.73 10.78
N LEU A 57 21.82 11.68 10.14
CA LEU A 57 22.96 10.93 10.66
C LEU A 57 23.41 11.44 12.04
N ASP A 58 23.55 12.76 12.20
CA ASP A 58 24.00 13.36 13.47
C ASP A 58 23.01 13.03 14.60
N ARG A 59 21.72 13.03 14.28
CA ARG A 59 20.64 12.69 15.22
C ARG A 59 20.65 11.22 15.62
N ALA A 60 20.77 10.30 14.65
CA ALA A 60 20.84 8.86 14.91
C ALA A 60 22.08 8.51 15.75
N VAL A 61 23.24 9.07 15.40
CA VAL A 61 24.48 8.90 16.19
C VAL A 61 24.32 9.49 17.60
N GLY A 62 23.73 10.68 17.72
CA GLY A 62 23.46 11.30 19.02
C GLY A 62 22.53 10.47 19.91
N ALA A 63 21.46 9.90 19.33
CA ALA A 63 20.52 9.06 20.06
C ALA A 63 21.17 7.77 20.58
N LEU A 64 21.98 7.09 19.75
CA LEU A 64 22.71 5.90 20.15
C LEU A 64 23.74 6.18 21.24
N ARG A 65 24.52 7.28 21.11
CA ARG A 65 25.48 7.69 22.15
C ARG A 65 24.81 8.08 23.46
N ALA A 66 23.60 8.61 23.41
CA ALA A 66 22.85 8.93 24.62
C ALA A 66 22.20 7.68 25.25
N ALA A 67 21.97 6.63 24.46
CA ALA A 67 21.39 5.37 24.93
C ALA A 67 22.42 4.42 25.58
N THR A 68 23.72 4.61 25.31
CA THR A 68 24.79 3.78 25.84
C THR A 68 25.81 4.61 26.63
N LEU A 69 26.35 4.04 27.70
CA LEU A 69 27.34 4.70 28.57
C LEU A 69 28.79 4.33 28.21
N GLY A 70 29.00 3.68 27.06
CA GLY A 70 30.31 3.16 26.64
C GLY A 70 31.10 4.12 25.74
N ASP A 71 32.42 3.96 25.73
CA ASP A 71 33.35 4.74 24.90
C ASP A 71 33.49 4.22 23.46
N ARG A 72 32.75 3.17 23.09
CA ARG A 72 32.82 2.57 21.75
C ARG A 72 32.29 3.57 20.71
N PRO A 73 32.96 3.71 19.55
CA PRO A 73 32.45 4.58 18.50
C PRO A 73 31.15 4.03 17.92
N VAL A 74 30.26 4.92 17.49
CA VAL A 74 29.05 4.53 16.74
C VAL A 74 29.46 4.12 15.33
N LEU A 75 29.13 2.90 14.95
CA LEU A 75 29.45 2.32 13.67
C LEU A 75 28.47 2.85 12.61
N VAL A 76 28.94 3.63 11.63
CA VAL A 76 28.12 4.13 10.52
C VAL A 76 28.34 3.22 9.33
N VAL A 77 27.34 2.41 8.99
CA VAL A 77 27.42 1.40 7.93
C VAL A 77 26.89 1.96 6.62
N GLY A 78 27.68 1.91 5.56
CA GLY A 78 27.26 2.37 4.24
C GLY A 78 28.10 1.82 3.09
N PRO A 79 27.75 2.12 1.82
CA PRO A 79 28.43 1.56 0.65
C PRO A 79 29.87 2.08 0.52
N HIS A 80 30.75 1.24 -0.02
CA HIS A 80 32.18 1.56 -0.21
C HIS A 80 32.43 2.84 -1.03
N GLN A 81 31.57 3.16 -2.00
CA GLN A 81 31.68 4.38 -2.83
C GLN A 81 31.47 5.68 -2.03
N MET A 82 30.78 5.61 -0.89
CA MET A 82 30.62 6.76 -0.01
C MET A 82 31.82 6.95 0.93
N ALA A 83 32.66 5.92 1.09
CA ALA A 83 33.86 5.93 1.93
C ALA A 83 35.05 6.66 1.27
N ALA A 84 35.14 6.64 -0.06
CA ALA A 84 36.27 7.17 -0.81
C ALA A 84 35.83 8.38 -1.66
N GLY A 85 36.33 9.57 -1.33
CA GLY A 85 36.24 10.72 -2.23
C GLY A 85 37.17 10.52 -3.42
N ALA A 86 36.68 9.98 -4.54
CA ALA A 86 37.37 10.05 -5.84
C ALA A 86 36.44 9.71 -7.03
N SER A 87 36.34 10.68 -7.93
CA SER A 87 36.35 10.58 -9.40
C SER A 87 36.05 9.22 -10.03
N ALA A 88 34.84 9.07 -10.59
CA ALA A 88 34.59 8.13 -11.67
C ALA A 88 34.24 8.95 -12.92
N GLU A 89 35.06 8.84 -13.98
CA GLU A 89 34.78 9.44 -15.28
C GLU A 89 33.41 8.97 -15.81
N PRO A 90 32.60 9.86 -16.41
CA PRO A 90 31.36 9.45 -17.04
C PRO A 90 31.67 8.68 -18.32
N VAL A 91 31.12 7.46 -18.43
CA VAL A 91 31.00 6.71 -19.68
C VAL A 91 30.21 7.58 -20.68
N PRO A 92 30.70 7.83 -21.91
CA PRO A 92 30.02 8.73 -22.83
C PRO A 92 28.76 8.08 -23.40
N ALA A 93 27.63 8.78 -23.27
CA ALA A 93 26.41 8.48 -24.02
C ALA A 93 26.53 9.00 -25.47
N PRO A 94 25.89 8.35 -26.47
CA PRO A 94 25.93 8.81 -27.86
C PRO A 94 25.13 10.11 -28.04
N PRO A 95 25.48 10.95 -29.02
CA PRO A 95 24.92 12.30 -29.13
C PRO A 95 23.49 12.25 -29.69
N SER A 96 22.58 12.99 -29.07
CA SER A 96 21.44 13.55 -29.80
C SER A 96 21.36 15.05 -29.53
N ALA A 97 21.24 15.78 -30.63
CA ALA A 97 21.23 17.22 -30.69
C ALA A 97 19.89 17.78 -30.23
N ALA A 98 19.92 18.77 -29.34
CA ALA A 98 19.25 20.06 -29.49
C ALA A 98 19.41 20.85 -28.18
N GLU A 99 20.23 21.89 -28.24
CA GLU A 99 20.44 22.87 -27.19
C GLU A 99 19.21 23.78 -27.05
N ALA A 100 18.77 24.01 -25.82
CA ALA A 100 18.08 25.23 -25.43
C ALA A 100 18.44 25.57 -23.98
N SER A 101 19.28 26.60 -23.86
CA SER A 101 19.80 27.23 -22.67
C SER A 101 18.70 27.74 -21.71
N THR A 102 18.80 27.39 -20.43
CA THR A 102 18.30 28.24 -19.34
C THR A 102 19.25 28.12 -18.15
N GLU A 103 19.81 29.27 -17.76
CA GLU A 103 20.70 29.44 -16.61
C GLU A 103 19.95 29.07 -15.32
N ALA A 104 20.36 27.98 -14.68
CA ALA A 104 19.96 27.62 -13.33
C ALA A 104 21.20 27.61 -12.45
N SER A 105 21.13 28.39 -11.38
CA SER A 105 22.13 28.56 -10.32
C SER A 105 22.76 27.24 -9.88
N THR A 106 24.08 27.14 -10.00
CA THR A 106 24.88 26.01 -9.51
C THR A 106 24.87 25.97 -7.98
N GLU A 107 23.98 25.17 -7.41
CA GLU A 107 24.11 24.70 -6.03
C GLU A 107 25.24 23.65 -5.98
N ALA A 108 26.24 23.87 -5.12
CA ALA A 108 27.44 23.04 -5.06
C ALA A 108 27.10 21.57 -4.76
N ALA A 109 27.72 20.63 -5.49
CA ALA A 109 27.51 19.20 -5.28
C ALA A 109 27.80 18.80 -3.82
N PRO A 110 26.95 17.98 -3.18
CA PRO A 110 27.13 17.58 -1.79
C PRO A 110 28.41 16.75 -1.60
N ARG A 111 29.17 17.04 -0.54
CA ARG A 111 30.36 16.28 -0.13
C ARG A 111 29.97 14.84 0.29
N PRO A 112 30.81 13.82 0.03
CA PRO A 112 30.54 12.46 0.47
C PRO A 112 30.50 12.35 2.00
N ILE A 113 29.50 11.64 2.53
CA ILE A 113 29.19 11.57 3.98
C ILE A 113 30.35 11.01 4.82
N ALA A 114 31.14 10.07 4.29
CA ALA A 114 32.26 9.52 5.04
C ALA A 114 33.39 10.55 5.29
N ALA A 115 33.42 11.67 4.57
CA ALA A 115 34.39 12.74 4.78
C ALA A 115 34.01 13.69 5.93
N ASP A 116 32.78 13.59 6.48
CA ASP A 116 32.26 14.51 7.50
C ASP A 116 31.36 13.77 8.50
N LEU A 117 31.92 12.79 9.20
CA LEU A 117 31.21 12.01 10.21
C LEU A 117 31.03 12.78 11.53
N PRO A 118 29.93 12.54 12.26
CA PRO A 118 29.75 13.11 13.60
C PRO A 118 30.84 12.64 14.57
N GLN A 119 31.17 13.47 15.57
CA GLN A 119 32.17 13.12 16.58
C GLN A 119 31.78 11.82 17.32
N GLY A 120 32.73 10.89 17.40
CA GLY A 120 32.52 9.58 18.02
C GLY A 120 31.88 8.55 17.09
N ALA A 121 31.72 8.84 15.79
CA ALA A 121 31.30 7.87 14.79
C ALA A 121 32.49 7.34 13.97
N ARG A 122 32.37 6.09 13.49
CA ARG A 122 33.35 5.43 12.62
C ARG A 122 32.65 4.81 11.41
N TRP A 123 33.13 5.09 10.20
CA TRP A 123 32.59 4.48 8.98
C TRP A 123 32.98 3.00 8.88
N ILE A 124 32.03 2.16 8.48
CA ILE A 124 32.25 0.78 8.05
C ILE A 124 31.57 0.58 6.69
N SER A 125 32.31 -0.04 5.78
CA SER A 125 31.77 -0.41 4.48
C SER A 125 30.88 -1.64 4.60
N ASP A 126 29.77 -1.64 3.89
CA ASP A 126 28.95 -2.83 3.67
C ASP A 126 29.82 -3.97 3.08
N LEU A 127 29.71 -5.16 3.66
CA LEU A 127 30.42 -6.35 3.21
C LEU A 127 29.87 -6.87 1.87
N ARG A 128 28.58 -6.58 1.60
CA ARG A 128 27.88 -7.00 0.37
C ARG A 128 27.20 -5.78 -0.24
N PRO A 129 27.92 -4.94 -1.01
CA PRO A 129 27.36 -3.73 -1.60
C PRO A 129 26.05 -3.99 -2.37
N ALA A 130 25.04 -3.13 -2.15
CA ALA A 130 23.72 -3.20 -2.77
C ALA A 130 22.86 -4.43 -2.41
N ALA A 131 23.19 -5.13 -1.32
CA ALA A 131 22.43 -6.25 -0.81
C ALA A 131 21.26 -5.88 0.14
N GLY A 132 21.04 -4.58 0.36
CA GLY A 132 19.96 -4.07 1.19
C GLY A 132 20.26 -4.09 2.70
N PRO A 133 19.25 -3.76 3.54
CA PRO A 133 19.44 -3.58 4.98
C PRO A 133 19.96 -4.80 5.74
N LEU A 134 19.68 -6.01 5.25
CA LEU A 134 20.19 -7.25 5.85
C LEU A 134 21.72 -7.36 5.79
N ALA A 135 22.34 -6.85 4.72
CA ALA A 135 23.81 -6.77 4.63
C ALA A 135 24.38 -5.62 5.47
N GLY A 136 23.63 -4.53 5.64
CA GLY A 136 23.95 -3.51 6.62
C GLY A 136 24.01 -4.08 8.04
N LEU A 137 23.04 -4.93 8.40
CA LEU A 137 23.03 -5.65 9.68
C LEU A 137 24.19 -6.66 9.78
N GLU A 138 24.50 -7.38 8.70
CA GLU A 138 25.69 -8.27 8.65
C GLU A 138 26.98 -7.49 8.96
N ALA A 139 27.19 -6.34 8.31
CA ALA A 139 28.38 -5.53 8.51
C ALA A 139 28.46 -4.95 9.93
N ALA A 140 27.32 -4.52 10.50
CA ALA A 140 27.24 -4.04 11.88
C ALA A 140 27.61 -5.15 12.88
N LEU A 141 27.00 -6.33 12.76
CA LEU A 141 27.26 -7.47 13.62
C LEU A 141 28.71 -7.97 13.48
N ALA A 142 29.22 -8.06 12.24
CA ALA A 142 30.59 -8.49 11.96
C ALA A 142 31.66 -7.54 12.52
N ALA A 143 31.37 -6.24 12.54
CA ALA A 143 32.30 -5.24 13.08
C ALA A 143 32.26 -5.12 14.61
N ALA A 144 31.28 -5.77 15.25
CA ALA A 144 31.04 -5.73 16.69
C ALA A 144 30.86 -7.15 17.29
N GLU A 145 31.51 -8.16 16.71
CA GLU A 145 31.43 -9.56 17.16
C GLU A 145 31.92 -9.75 18.61
N ASP A 146 32.74 -8.83 19.11
CA ASP A 146 33.31 -8.80 20.46
C ASP A 146 32.39 -8.13 21.51
N ALA A 147 31.29 -7.49 21.10
CA ALA A 147 30.32 -6.90 22.01
C ALA A 147 29.41 -7.95 22.65
N GLU A 148 28.77 -7.63 23.77
CA GLU A 148 27.69 -8.46 24.31
C GLU A 148 26.38 -8.22 23.55
N VAL A 149 26.12 -6.96 23.21
CA VAL A 149 24.93 -6.50 22.47
C VAL A 149 25.33 -5.55 21.36
N VAL A 150 24.69 -5.68 20.20
CA VAL A 150 24.79 -4.75 19.08
C VAL A 150 23.45 -4.03 18.93
N LEU A 151 23.38 -2.77 19.33
CA LEU A 151 22.22 -1.90 19.18
C LEU A 151 22.26 -1.24 17.79
N VAL A 152 21.27 -1.52 16.97
CA VAL A 152 21.20 -1.08 15.57
C VAL A 152 20.04 -0.12 15.38
N THR A 153 20.30 0.97 14.66
CA THR A 153 19.26 1.90 14.21
C THR A 153 19.36 2.29 12.73
N GLY A 154 18.24 2.59 12.09
CA GLY A 154 18.17 3.23 10.78
C GLY A 154 18.30 4.77 10.87
N VAL A 155 18.83 5.41 9.82
CA VAL A 155 18.85 6.89 9.70
C VAL A 155 17.47 7.49 9.43
N ASP A 156 16.51 6.67 9.08
CA ASP A 156 15.12 6.99 8.74
C ASP A 156 14.20 7.12 9.96
N HIS A 157 14.73 6.95 11.17
CA HIS A 157 14.04 7.29 12.42
C HIS A 157 14.58 8.60 13.02
N PRO A 158 14.01 9.78 12.68
CA PRO A 158 14.58 11.10 13.02
C PRO A 158 14.47 11.53 14.50
N TRP A 159 13.55 10.94 15.28
CA TRP A 159 13.25 11.36 16.66
C TRP A 159 13.30 10.19 17.65
N GLN A 160 14.36 9.39 17.56
CA GLN A 160 14.58 8.27 18.47
C GLN A 160 14.81 8.75 19.91
N ALA A 161 14.02 8.24 20.84
CA ALA A 161 14.21 8.49 22.26
C ALA A 161 15.32 7.56 22.81
N PRO A 162 16.42 8.10 23.38
CA PRO A 162 17.51 7.27 23.91
C PRO A 162 17.06 6.28 24.98
N ALA A 163 16.06 6.64 25.79
CA ALA A 163 15.50 5.76 26.81
C ALA A 163 14.80 4.53 26.21
N VAL A 164 14.12 4.67 25.07
CA VAL A 164 13.51 3.55 24.35
C VAL A 164 14.58 2.61 23.80
N LEU A 165 15.62 3.17 23.19
CA LEU A 165 16.76 2.39 22.68
C LEU A 165 17.46 1.62 23.82
N ARG A 166 17.66 2.27 24.97
CA ARG A 166 18.21 1.64 26.17
C ARG A 166 17.31 0.50 26.66
N ARG A 167 15.99 0.69 26.64
CA ARG A 167 15.02 -0.36 27.05
C ARG A 167 15.10 -1.61 26.18
N LEU A 168 15.40 -1.49 24.89
CA LEU A 168 15.63 -2.65 24.01
C LEU A 168 16.85 -3.46 24.44
N VAL A 169 17.95 -2.78 24.80
CA VAL A 169 19.17 -3.41 25.33
C VAL A 169 18.88 -4.09 26.66
N ASP A 170 18.29 -3.37 27.61
CA ASP A 170 18.00 -3.92 28.94
C ASP A 170 17.09 -5.15 28.84
N ARG A 171 16.06 -5.10 27.97
CA ARG A 171 15.16 -6.23 27.76
C ARG A 171 15.86 -7.46 27.19
N LEU A 172 16.83 -7.27 26.29
CA LEU A 172 17.61 -8.37 25.70
C LEU A 172 18.50 -9.05 26.75
N VAL A 173 19.09 -8.27 27.66
CA VAL A 173 19.99 -8.74 28.71
C VAL A 173 19.23 -9.34 29.91
N GLU A 174 18.01 -8.85 30.20
CA GLU A 174 17.15 -9.36 31.27
C GLU A 174 16.62 -10.80 31.02
N ALA A 175 16.57 -11.25 29.77
CA ALA A 175 15.97 -12.53 29.41
C ALA A 175 17.01 -13.66 29.41
N GLU A 176 16.82 -14.71 30.22
CA GLU A 176 17.69 -15.90 30.28
C GLU A 176 16.88 -17.22 30.43
N PRO A 177 16.95 -18.15 29.45
CA PRO A 177 17.58 -18.00 28.14
C PRO A 177 16.81 -16.96 27.30
N GLY A 178 17.53 -15.97 26.79
CA GLY A 178 16.94 -14.83 26.09
C GLY A 178 16.86 -15.00 24.57
N PRO A 179 16.04 -14.17 23.91
CA PRO A 179 15.97 -14.16 22.45
C PRO A 179 17.31 -13.74 21.85
N SER A 180 17.47 -14.01 20.56
CA SER A 180 18.63 -13.57 19.79
C SER A 180 18.57 -12.08 19.44
N ALA A 181 17.38 -11.48 19.47
CA ALA A 181 17.18 -10.05 19.30
C ALA A 181 15.92 -9.54 20.01
N VAL A 182 15.92 -8.27 20.41
CA VAL A 182 14.74 -7.52 20.84
C VAL A 182 14.58 -6.30 19.92
N VAL A 183 13.41 -6.14 19.31
CA VAL A 183 13.13 -5.06 18.34
C VAL A 183 11.94 -4.22 18.76
N LEU A 184 11.88 -2.97 18.31
CA LEU A 184 10.76 -2.08 18.60
C LEU A 184 9.47 -2.56 17.91
N GLY A 185 8.40 -2.76 18.68
CA GLY A 185 7.07 -3.06 18.16
C GLY A 185 6.24 -1.81 17.93
N THR A 186 5.59 -1.74 16.76
CA THR A 186 4.69 -0.64 16.36
C THR A 186 3.35 -1.19 15.88
N ALA A 187 2.36 -0.31 15.65
CA ALA A 187 1.07 -0.71 15.09
C ALA A 187 1.20 -1.34 13.68
N ASP A 188 2.25 -0.96 12.94
CA ASP A 188 2.55 -1.45 11.59
C ASP A 188 3.43 -2.71 11.59
N GLY A 189 3.83 -3.20 12.77
CA GLY A 189 4.67 -4.39 12.95
C GLY A 189 6.03 -4.11 13.59
N PRO A 190 6.94 -5.10 13.58
CA PRO A 190 8.27 -4.98 14.17
C PRO A 190 9.21 -4.12 13.31
N GLN A 191 9.90 -3.19 13.96
CA GLN A 191 10.93 -2.35 13.34
C GLN A 191 12.30 -3.01 13.53
N LEU A 192 12.67 -3.90 12.62
CA LEU A 192 13.93 -4.65 12.67
C LEU A 192 15.18 -3.76 12.52
N LEU A 193 15.02 -2.51 12.10
CA LEU A 193 16.08 -1.51 12.09
C LEU A 193 16.06 -0.61 13.31
N VAL A 194 15.30 -0.94 14.35
CA VAL A 194 15.37 -0.31 15.67
C VAL A 194 15.37 -1.45 16.69
N GLY A 195 16.56 -2.01 16.94
CA GLY A 195 16.67 -3.27 17.67
C GLY A 195 18.04 -3.53 18.30
N ALA A 196 18.02 -4.30 19.38
CA ALA A 196 19.19 -4.85 20.04
C ALA A 196 19.37 -6.31 19.62
N TYR A 197 20.58 -6.66 19.20
CA TYR A 197 20.93 -7.99 18.67
C TYR A 197 22.07 -8.61 19.46
N ARG A 198 22.02 -9.92 19.70
CA ARG A 198 23.19 -10.67 20.16
C ARG A 198 24.12 -10.93 18.97
N PRO A 199 25.46 -10.87 19.13
CA PRO A 199 26.41 -11.15 18.05
C PRO A 199 26.20 -12.51 17.38
N ALA A 200 25.71 -13.51 18.12
CA ALA A 200 25.37 -14.83 17.60
C ALA A 200 24.39 -14.82 16.42
N ALA A 201 23.56 -13.76 16.29
CA ALA A 201 22.66 -13.56 15.15
C ALA A 201 23.41 -13.49 13.80
N LEU A 202 24.70 -13.13 13.82
CA LEU A 202 25.52 -13.00 12.62
C LEU A 202 25.57 -14.27 11.78
N THR A 203 25.62 -15.44 12.39
CA THR A 203 25.66 -16.72 11.67
C THR A 203 24.40 -16.93 10.84
N THR A 204 23.23 -16.65 11.42
CA THR A 204 21.94 -16.73 10.73
C THR A 204 21.86 -15.68 9.62
N VAL A 205 22.26 -14.43 9.91
CA VAL A 205 22.25 -13.34 8.92
C VAL A 205 23.13 -13.66 7.72
N ARG A 206 24.36 -14.17 7.95
CA ARG A 206 25.27 -14.65 6.88
C ARG A 206 24.62 -15.76 6.06
N GLY A 207 24.05 -16.77 6.72
CA GLY A 207 23.39 -17.89 6.05
C GLY A 207 22.20 -17.46 5.16
N LEU A 208 21.43 -16.47 5.59
CA LEU A 208 20.36 -15.88 4.77
C LEU A 208 20.91 -15.15 3.55
N LEU A 209 21.95 -14.34 3.74
CA LEU A 209 22.57 -13.63 2.62
C LEU A 209 23.25 -14.58 1.63
N ASP A 210 23.84 -15.68 2.12
CA ASP A 210 24.46 -16.72 1.30
C ASP A 210 23.43 -17.53 0.50
N SER A 211 22.22 -17.72 1.05
CA SER A 211 21.10 -18.38 0.33
C SER A 211 20.39 -17.45 -0.66
N GLY A 212 20.81 -16.19 -0.74
CA GLY A 212 20.26 -15.18 -1.66
C GLY A 212 19.09 -14.38 -1.09
N GLU A 213 18.71 -14.60 0.17
CA GLU A 213 17.73 -13.75 0.86
C GLU A 213 18.35 -12.37 1.13
N ARG A 214 17.58 -11.32 0.84
CA ARG A 214 17.98 -9.90 1.00
C ARG A 214 16.98 -9.10 1.84
N ARG A 215 15.84 -9.70 2.19
CA ARG A 215 14.73 -9.07 2.89
C ARG A 215 14.97 -9.19 4.39
N LEU A 216 15.24 -8.07 5.06
CA LEU A 216 15.40 -8.05 6.52
C LEU A 216 14.19 -8.66 7.26
N ARG A 217 12.97 -8.49 6.71
CA ARG A 217 11.72 -9.02 7.28
C ARG A 217 11.64 -10.55 7.40
N SER A 218 12.50 -11.32 6.75
CA SER A 218 12.53 -12.78 6.95
C SER A 218 13.30 -13.18 8.21
N LEU A 219 14.04 -12.25 8.84
CA LEU A 219 14.88 -12.56 10.00
C LEU A 219 14.10 -13.25 11.15
N PRO A 220 12.87 -12.86 11.50
CA PRO A 220 12.08 -13.54 12.54
C PRO A 220 11.72 -15.00 12.21
N ASP A 221 11.77 -15.42 10.94
CA ASP A 221 11.51 -16.81 10.54
C ASP A 221 12.70 -17.74 10.84
N HIS A 222 13.88 -17.15 11.11
CA HIS A 222 15.15 -17.87 11.24
C HIS A 222 15.90 -17.56 12.54
N LEU A 223 15.41 -16.59 13.31
CA LEU A 223 16.01 -16.09 14.53
C LEU A 223 14.92 -15.84 15.55
N GLU A 224 15.16 -16.19 16.82
CA GLU A 224 14.25 -15.83 17.89
C GLU A 224 14.32 -14.31 18.14
N VAL A 225 13.33 -13.60 17.61
CA VAL A 225 13.18 -12.15 17.74
C VAL A 225 12.01 -11.87 18.66
N GLU A 226 12.28 -11.20 19.78
CA GLU A 226 11.23 -10.65 20.63
C GLU A 226 10.86 -9.24 20.16
N VAL A 227 9.56 -8.97 20.07
CA VAL A 227 9.03 -7.66 19.71
C VAL A 227 8.60 -6.95 21.00
N LEU A 228 9.27 -5.85 21.36
CA LEU A 228 8.88 -5.03 22.51
C LEU A 228 7.63 -4.21 22.12
N PRO A 229 6.44 -4.54 22.63
CA PRO A 229 5.21 -3.91 22.16
C PRO A 229 5.11 -2.45 22.67
N PRO A 230 4.23 -1.61 22.08
CA PRO A 230 4.08 -0.20 22.46
C PRO A 230 3.96 0.05 23.97
N GLU A 231 3.24 -0.81 24.68
CA GLU A 231 3.04 -0.73 26.13
C GLU A 231 4.36 -0.85 26.90
N GLY A 232 5.38 -1.48 26.32
CA GLY A 232 6.69 -1.66 26.92
C GLY A 232 7.65 -0.48 26.75
N TRP A 233 7.29 0.54 25.95
CA TRP A 233 8.18 1.67 25.66
C TRP A 233 7.50 3.05 25.57
N ARG A 234 6.16 3.11 25.47
CA ARG A 234 5.40 4.37 25.33
C ARG A 234 5.53 5.32 26.52
N ASP A 235 5.77 4.83 27.73
CA ASP A 235 6.02 5.71 28.89
C ASP A 235 7.35 6.46 28.76
N LEU A 236 8.32 5.90 28.01
CA LEU A 236 9.63 6.49 27.73
C LEU A 236 9.59 7.43 26.52
N ASP A 237 8.60 7.26 25.64
CA ASP A 237 8.32 8.12 24.49
C ASP A 237 6.81 8.27 24.28
N PRO A 238 6.16 9.18 25.03
CA PRO A 238 4.70 9.36 24.97
C PRO A 238 4.19 9.78 23.59
N LEU A 239 5.02 10.52 22.83
CA LEU A 239 4.68 10.95 21.47
C LEU A 239 4.73 9.79 20.48
N GLY A 240 5.47 8.73 20.77
CA GLY A 240 5.73 7.64 19.82
C GLY A 240 6.66 8.06 18.69
N ALA A 241 7.50 9.07 18.92
CA ALA A 241 8.34 9.65 17.88
C ALA A 241 9.45 8.69 17.41
N THR A 242 9.90 7.77 18.28
CA THR A 242 10.86 6.71 17.97
C THR A 242 10.36 5.76 16.89
N ALA A 243 9.04 5.54 16.84
CA ALA A 243 8.40 4.67 15.86
C ALA A 243 8.17 5.35 14.49
N VAL A 244 8.44 6.64 14.37
CA VAL A 244 8.23 7.37 13.11
C VAL A 244 9.40 7.10 12.16
N ASP A 245 9.07 6.48 11.04
CA ASP A 245 9.98 6.19 9.93
C ASP A 245 9.74 7.19 8.77
N VAL A 246 10.82 7.60 8.08
CA VAL A 246 10.80 8.58 6.99
C VAL A 246 11.57 8.11 5.75
N ASP A 247 10.82 7.90 4.67
CA ASP A 247 11.35 7.32 3.43
C ASP A 247 11.61 8.30 2.30
N ASP A 248 10.99 9.48 2.33
CA ASP A 248 11.07 10.51 1.28
C ASP A 248 10.96 11.95 1.87
N PRO A 249 11.31 13.01 1.12
CA PRO A 249 11.36 14.37 1.65
C PRO A 249 9.98 14.92 2.04
N ASP A 250 8.91 14.48 1.36
CA ASP A 250 7.55 14.93 1.63
C ASP A 250 7.05 14.30 2.94
N THR A 251 7.34 13.01 3.13
CA THR A 251 7.11 12.28 4.40
C THR A 251 7.92 12.90 5.54
N LEU A 252 9.19 13.24 5.31
CA LEU A 252 10.03 13.93 6.29
C LEU A 252 9.44 15.29 6.70
N ALA A 253 8.99 16.09 5.73
CA ALA A 253 8.39 17.39 6.00
C ALA A 253 7.04 17.26 6.73
N ALA A 254 6.22 16.28 6.36
CA ALA A 254 4.95 15.99 7.05
C ALA A 254 5.17 15.51 8.48
N ALA A 255 6.11 14.59 8.68
CA ALA A 255 6.49 14.05 9.97
C ALA A 255 7.08 15.15 10.87
N THR A 256 7.89 16.06 10.30
CA THR A 256 8.46 17.20 11.03
C THR A 256 7.36 18.15 11.51
N ARG A 257 6.41 18.48 10.64
CA ARG A 257 5.23 19.29 11.03
C ARG A 257 4.38 18.60 12.10
N TRP A 258 4.20 17.28 12.00
CA TRP A 258 3.51 16.51 13.02
C TRP A 258 4.25 16.56 14.36
N HIS A 259 5.55 16.30 14.36
CA HIS A 259 6.39 16.28 15.56
C HIS A 259 6.37 17.65 16.27
N HIS A 260 6.57 18.74 15.53
CA HIS A 260 6.49 20.09 16.11
C HIS A 260 5.14 20.40 16.76
N ARG A 261 4.02 20.02 16.10
CA ARG A 261 2.69 20.19 16.69
C ARG A 261 2.52 19.34 17.94
N ALA A 262 2.91 18.07 17.87
CA ALA A 262 2.77 17.12 18.96
C ALA A 262 3.55 17.57 20.21
N VAL A 263 4.80 18.02 20.02
CA VAL A 263 5.63 18.62 21.08
C VAL A 263 4.99 19.89 21.64
N ALA A 264 4.46 20.78 20.80
CA ALA A 264 3.82 22.02 21.23
C ALA A 264 2.52 21.79 22.04
N THR A 265 1.81 20.70 21.76
CA THR A 265 0.57 20.33 22.45
C THR A 265 0.79 19.38 23.63
N ALA A 266 2.03 18.93 23.87
CA ALA A 266 2.32 18.00 24.96
C ALA A 266 2.20 18.72 26.32
N PRO A 267 1.54 18.10 27.32
CA PRO A 267 1.42 18.68 28.65
C PRO A 267 2.82 18.92 29.25
N GLY A 268 3.20 20.20 29.43
CA GLY A 268 4.51 20.62 29.94
C GLY A 268 5.38 21.45 28.97
N ALA A 269 4.90 21.76 27.76
CA ALA A 269 5.66 22.61 26.83
C ALA A 269 5.89 24.05 27.37
N PRO A 270 7.10 24.62 27.26
CA PRO A 270 7.36 25.99 27.69
C PRO A 270 6.53 26.98 26.86
N ALA A 271 5.76 27.84 27.52
CA ALA A 271 4.97 28.87 26.86
C ALA A 271 5.91 29.91 26.23
N GLY A 272 5.99 29.97 24.89
CA GLY A 272 6.85 30.96 24.23
C GLY A 272 6.67 31.12 22.72
N GLY A 273 6.05 32.23 22.33
CA GLY A 273 6.49 33.08 21.20
C GLY A 273 6.10 32.67 19.78
N ALA A 274 5.00 33.22 19.27
CA ALA A 274 4.72 33.22 17.83
C ALA A 274 5.79 34.04 17.05
N PRO A 275 6.33 33.55 15.92
CA PRO A 275 7.19 34.36 15.07
C PRO A 275 6.33 35.33 14.24
N ALA A 276 6.77 36.59 14.18
CA ALA A 276 6.10 37.67 13.48
C ALA A 276 5.97 37.40 11.97
N ALA A 277 4.75 37.55 11.44
CA ALA A 277 4.47 37.54 10.01
C ALA A 277 5.06 38.80 9.35
N GLY A 278 6.12 38.62 8.57
CA GLY A 278 6.66 39.66 7.70
C GLY A 278 5.76 39.90 6.49
N SER A 279 5.33 41.16 6.33
CA SER A 279 4.52 41.62 5.20
C SER A 279 5.29 41.56 3.88
N ALA A 280 4.79 40.80 2.89
CA ALA A 280 5.20 40.95 1.50
C ALA A 280 4.22 41.88 0.78
N ARG A 281 4.76 43.00 0.30
CA ARG A 281 4.08 44.09 -0.40
C ARG A 281 3.48 43.64 -1.73
N THR A 282 2.25 44.08 -1.96
CA THR A 282 1.58 44.18 -3.25
C THR A 282 2.34 45.13 -4.19
N VAL A 283 2.68 44.67 -5.39
CA VAL A 283 3.01 45.52 -6.53
C VAL A 283 1.89 45.35 -7.55
N GLY A 284 1.21 46.46 -7.84
CA GLY A 284 0.12 46.53 -8.80
C GLY A 284 0.61 46.75 -10.23
N SER A 285 -0.17 46.29 -11.19
CA SER A 285 -0.34 46.83 -12.55
C SER A 285 -1.55 46.11 -13.14
N ALA A 286 -2.40 46.65 -14.00
CA ALA A 286 -2.70 48.00 -14.42
C ALA A 286 -4.14 47.93 -14.95
N ARG A 287 -4.89 49.01 -14.76
CA ARG A 287 -6.20 49.23 -15.39
C ARG A 287 -6.03 49.37 -16.90
N THR A 288 -6.93 48.75 -17.66
CA THR A 288 -7.42 49.31 -18.93
C THR A 288 -8.95 49.34 -18.88
N VAL A 289 -9.46 50.54 -19.17
CA VAL A 289 -10.86 50.95 -19.19
C VAL A 289 -11.38 50.87 -20.63
N GLY A 290 -12.65 50.49 -20.77
CA GLY A 290 -13.47 50.72 -21.96
C GLY A 290 -14.38 49.52 -22.20
N GLY A 291 -15.69 49.62 -22.28
CA GLY A 291 -16.63 50.73 -22.29
C GLY A 291 -18.00 50.13 -22.60
N MET A 292 -19.04 50.63 -21.93
CA MET A 292 -20.44 50.18 -22.01
C MET A 292 -21.01 50.20 -23.43
N SER A 293 -21.90 49.25 -23.76
CA SER A 293 -23.26 49.53 -24.26
C SER A 293 -24.09 48.24 -24.45
N ASP A 294 -25.18 48.14 -23.69
CA ASP A 294 -26.42 47.43 -24.02
C ASP A 294 -27.29 48.37 -24.89
N PRO A 295 -28.20 47.91 -25.78
CA PRO A 295 -29.51 47.45 -25.28
C PRO A 295 -30.28 46.39 -26.11
N ALA A 296 -31.12 45.65 -25.37
CA ALA A 296 -32.51 45.20 -25.65
C ALA A 296 -32.98 44.81 -27.08
N GLY A 297 -33.59 43.63 -27.17
CA GLY A 297 -34.51 43.25 -28.26
C GLY A 297 -35.06 41.82 -28.20
N GLN A 298 -36.16 41.60 -27.47
CA GLN A 298 -37.16 40.55 -27.75
C GLN A 298 -38.13 41.07 -28.84
N PRO A 299 -38.89 40.25 -29.62
CA PRO A 299 -39.75 39.14 -29.13
C PRO A 299 -39.98 37.96 -30.10
N GLY A 300 -40.74 36.93 -29.67
CA GLY A 300 -41.53 36.12 -30.62
C GLY A 300 -41.83 34.65 -30.28
N ARG A 301 -43.01 34.46 -29.66
CA ARG A 301 -43.83 33.23 -29.50
C ARG A 301 -43.79 32.21 -30.65
N GLY A 302 -43.99 30.93 -30.31
CA GLY A 302 -44.41 29.89 -31.25
C GLY A 302 -44.67 28.51 -30.64
N SER A 303 -45.85 28.33 -30.03
CA SER A 303 -46.43 27.03 -29.64
C SER A 303 -46.81 26.16 -30.85
N ARG A 304 -46.72 24.82 -30.74
CA ARG A 304 -47.79 23.89 -31.15
C ARG A 304 -47.50 22.42 -30.77
N SER A 305 -48.56 21.80 -30.29
CA SER A 305 -48.79 20.42 -29.85
C SER A 305 -49.27 19.49 -30.98
N ALA A 306 -49.09 18.17 -30.82
CA ALA A 306 -50.06 17.08 -31.11
C ALA A 306 -49.33 15.71 -30.93
N THR A 307 -49.69 14.79 -30.02
CA THR A 307 -50.80 13.78 -30.04
C THR A 307 -50.86 12.97 -31.34
N ALA A 308 -51.03 11.64 -31.42
CA ALA A 308 -51.31 10.52 -30.52
C ALA A 308 -51.12 9.21 -31.35
N GLY A 309 -51.19 8.03 -30.72
CA GLY A 309 -51.49 6.78 -31.45
C GLY A 309 -51.08 5.48 -30.75
N ARG A 310 -52.06 4.80 -30.14
CA ARG A 310 -52.03 3.44 -29.56
C ARG A 310 -52.28 2.36 -30.61
N GLU A 311 -51.86 1.12 -30.31
CA GLU A 311 -52.56 -0.20 -30.42
C GLU A 311 -51.52 -1.32 -30.69
N ALA A 312 -51.29 -2.31 -29.81
CA ALA A 312 -52.08 -3.47 -29.37
C ALA A 312 -51.64 -4.78 -30.09
N ALA A 313 -51.35 -5.81 -29.27
CA ALA A 313 -50.86 -7.16 -29.61
C ALA A 313 -51.95 -8.05 -30.30
N PRO A 314 -51.74 -9.32 -30.72
CA PRO A 314 -51.28 -10.46 -29.87
C PRO A 314 -50.53 -11.63 -30.57
N GLY A 315 -50.09 -12.63 -29.78
CA GLY A 315 -50.04 -14.04 -30.21
C GLY A 315 -48.69 -14.77 -30.18
N SER A 316 -48.54 -15.74 -29.26
CA SER A 316 -47.62 -16.90 -29.32
C SER A 316 -48.49 -18.17 -29.50
N PRO A 317 -48.00 -19.31 -30.04
CA PRO A 317 -47.16 -20.22 -29.25
C PRO A 317 -46.16 -21.17 -30.00
N ALA A 318 -45.19 -21.67 -29.20
CA ALA A 318 -44.66 -23.04 -29.12
C ALA A 318 -43.69 -23.67 -30.17
N ARG A 319 -42.49 -23.99 -29.65
CA ARG A 319 -41.72 -25.26 -29.71
C ARG A 319 -41.35 -25.89 -31.08
N GLN A 320 -40.05 -26.06 -31.33
CA GLN A 320 -39.35 -27.37 -31.42
C GLN A 320 -37.84 -27.26 -31.73
N HIS A 321 -37.10 -28.28 -31.27
CA HIS A 321 -35.67 -28.51 -31.39
C HIS A 321 -35.17 -28.75 -32.83
N ARG A 322 -33.93 -28.30 -33.14
CA ARG A 322 -32.77 -29.12 -33.59
C ARG A 322 -31.71 -28.26 -34.31
N GLY A 323 -30.44 -28.61 -34.06
CA GLY A 323 -29.46 -28.81 -35.14
C GLY A 323 -28.60 -27.63 -35.59
N ALA A 324 -27.31 -27.75 -35.31
CA ALA A 324 -26.17 -27.04 -35.88
C ALA A 324 -26.27 -26.63 -37.37
N THR A 325 -25.74 -25.46 -37.74
CA THR A 325 -24.56 -25.27 -38.61
C THR A 325 -24.39 -23.79 -38.97
N ALA A 326 -23.15 -23.37 -39.18
CA ALA A 326 -22.72 -22.02 -39.44
C ALA A 326 -23.17 -21.48 -40.81
N ALA A 327 -23.53 -20.19 -40.88
CA ALA A 327 -23.23 -19.32 -42.02
C ALA A 327 -23.51 -17.85 -41.68
N ILE A 328 -22.54 -17.02 -42.03
CA ILE A 328 -22.47 -15.57 -41.89
C ILE A 328 -23.52 -14.91 -42.80
N SER A 329 -24.31 -13.97 -42.27
CA SER A 329 -24.86 -12.89 -43.10
C SER A 329 -25.05 -11.62 -42.28
N ASP A 330 -24.55 -10.55 -42.89
CA ASP A 330 -24.33 -9.20 -42.41
C ASP A 330 -25.65 -8.45 -42.21
N ARG A 331 -25.93 -7.95 -41.00
CA ARG A 331 -26.91 -6.87 -40.75
C ARG A 331 -26.49 -6.04 -39.55
N LEU A 332 -26.01 -4.84 -39.86
CA LEU A 332 -25.93 -3.67 -38.98
C LEU A 332 -27.21 -3.53 -38.13
N ALA A 333 -27.09 -3.77 -36.83
CA ALA A 333 -28.12 -3.45 -35.84
C ALA A 333 -27.44 -3.00 -34.53
N THR A 334 -27.89 -1.86 -34.04
CA THR A 334 -27.48 -1.14 -32.82
C THR A 334 -27.26 -2.10 -31.62
N PRO A 335 -26.16 -1.96 -30.84
CA PRO A 335 -25.88 -2.90 -29.76
C PRO A 335 -26.87 -2.66 -28.60
N THR A 336 -27.86 -3.55 -28.46
CA THR A 336 -28.58 -3.68 -27.20
C THR A 336 -27.63 -4.31 -26.19
N ARG A 337 -27.16 -3.52 -25.21
CA ARG A 337 -26.29 -3.96 -24.10
C ARG A 337 -26.88 -5.22 -23.45
N ARG A 338 -26.22 -6.35 -23.64
CA ARG A 338 -26.64 -7.67 -23.13
C ARG A 338 -26.18 -7.77 -21.68
N VAL A 339 -27.11 -7.85 -20.73
CA VAL A 339 -26.78 -8.09 -19.31
C VAL A 339 -26.22 -9.51 -19.17
N LEU A 340 -24.95 -9.65 -18.81
CA LEU A 340 -24.31 -10.93 -18.47
C LEU A 340 -24.78 -11.41 -17.08
N ARG A 341 -26.02 -11.90 -16.98
CA ARG A 341 -26.41 -12.75 -15.86
C ARG A 341 -25.91 -14.17 -16.10
N VAL A 342 -24.61 -14.37 -15.93
CA VAL A 342 -24.05 -15.72 -15.81
C VAL A 342 -24.52 -16.25 -14.46
N HIS A 343 -25.50 -17.15 -14.49
CA HIS A 343 -25.89 -17.90 -13.30
C HIS A 343 -24.68 -18.74 -12.89
N SER A 344 -24.13 -18.47 -11.72
CA SER A 344 -23.12 -19.30 -11.09
C SER A 344 -23.70 -20.70 -10.89
N ARG A 345 -23.38 -21.66 -11.78
CA ARG A 345 -23.33 -23.05 -11.34
C ARG A 345 -22.16 -23.12 -10.38
N VAL A 346 -22.47 -23.04 -9.09
CA VAL A 346 -21.52 -23.13 -7.99
C VAL A 346 -20.77 -24.46 -8.11
N HIS A 347 -19.64 -24.45 -8.82
CA HIS A 347 -18.59 -25.45 -8.67
C HIS A 347 -17.63 -24.91 -7.61
N SER A 348 -18.12 -24.72 -6.38
CA SER A 348 -17.22 -24.49 -5.26
C SER A 348 -16.99 -25.83 -4.60
N ARG A 349 -15.74 -26.29 -4.58
CA ARG A 349 -15.27 -27.23 -3.56
C ARG A 349 -15.36 -26.50 -2.22
N ALA A 350 -16.58 -26.41 -1.68
CA ALA A 350 -16.81 -25.89 -0.34
C ALA A 350 -16.46 -26.99 0.65
N HIS A 351 -15.63 -26.67 1.63
CA HIS A 351 -15.26 -27.62 2.67
C HIS A 351 -16.16 -27.37 3.87
N SER A 352 -16.96 -28.36 4.26
CA SER A 352 -17.68 -28.32 5.53
C SER A 352 -16.72 -28.72 6.66
N ARG A 353 -16.69 -27.93 7.74
CA ARG A 353 -15.97 -28.25 8.97
C ARG A 353 -16.87 -28.03 10.18
N VAL A 354 -16.72 -28.89 11.19
CA VAL A 354 -17.40 -28.77 12.48
C VAL A 354 -16.66 -27.73 13.33
N HIS A 355 -17.33 -26.66 13.72
CA HIS A 355 -16.81 -25.59 14.57
C HIS A 355 -17.54 -25.51 15.91
N SER A 356 -16.96 -24.74 16.84
CA SER A 356 -17.59 -24.38 18.11
C SER A 356 -17.79 -22.86 18.16
N ARG A 357 -19.03 -22.38 18.21
CA ARG A 357 -19.39 -20.98 18.43
C ARG A 357 -19.47 -20.71 19.92
N VAL A 358 -18.76 -19.69 20.37
CA VAL A 358 -18.67 -19.31 21.78
C VAL A 358 -19.58 -18.11 22.02
N HIS A 359 -20.63 -18.28 22.82
CA HIS A 359 -21.49 -17.22 23.29
C HIS A 359 -21.02 -16.77 24.67
N SER A 360 -20.50 -15.54 24.77
CA SER A 360 -20.23 -14.91 26.06
C SER A 360 -21.40 -13.99 26.43
N ARG A 361 -22.06 -14.27 27.56
CA ARG A 361 -23.07 -13.39 28.17
C ARG A 361 -22.78 -13.29 29.66
N HIS A 362 -22.62 -12.07 30.16
CA HIS A 362 -22.54 -11.71 31.60
C HIS A 362 -22.08 -12.87 32.52
N ASP A 363 -20.77 -13.15 32.53
CA ASP A 363 -20.07 -14.16 33.34
C ASP A 363 -20.24 -15.65 32.97
N SER A 364 -20.92 -16.01 31.87
CA SER A 364 -20.91 -17.37 31.34
C SER A 364 -20.39 -17.45 29.90
N ILE A 365 -19.69 -18.55 29.61
CA ILE A 365 -19.28 -18.95 28.27
C ILE A 365 -20.07 -20.21 27.91
N GLU A 366 -20.98 -20.09 26.94
CA GLU A 366 -21.64 -21.22 26.31
C GLU A 366 -20.93 -21.57 25.00
N VAL A 367 -20.68 -22.86 24.77
CA VAL A 367 -20.02 -23.36 23.57
C VAL A 367 -20.99 -24.24 22.79
N GLU A 368 -21.45 -23.76 21.65
CA GLU A 368 -22.33 -24.48 20.72
C GLU A 368 -21.50 -25.07 19.58
N ARG A 369 -21.69 -26.35 19.23
CA ARG A 369 -21.08 -26.93 18.02
C ARG A 369 -21.97 -26.69 16.80
N LEU A 370 -21.39 -26.14 15.73
CA LEU A 370 -22.10 -25.80 14.50
C LEU A 370 -21.29 -26.28 13.29
N ASP A 371 -21.98 -26.72 12.26
CA ASP A 371 -21.38 -26.95 10.95
C ASP A 371 -21.24 -25.61 10.22
N ASP A 372 -20.06 -25.32 9.70
CA ASP A 372 -19.79 -24.12 8.91
C ASP A 372 -19.27 -24.49 7.52
N VAL A 373 -19.62 -23.67 6.54
CA VAL A 373 -19.23 -23.85 5.14
C VAL A 373 -18.09 -22.89 4.85
N LEU A 374 -16.90 -23.44 4.64
CA LEU A 374 -15.71 -22.65 4.34
C LEU A 374 -15.50 -22.52 2.83
N VAL A 375 -15.04 -21.34 2.43
CA VAL A 375 -14.58 -21.10 1.06
C VAL A 375 -13.33 -21.95 0.78
N GLY A 376 -13.25 -22.54 -0.40
CA GLY A 376 -12.03 -23.18 -0.89
C GLY A 376 -11.00 -22.14 -1.35
N GLU A 377 -9.76 -22.30 -0.89
CA GLU A 377 -8.61 -21.53 -1.31
C GLU A 377 -7.57 -22.49 -1.90
N GLU A 378 -7.30 -22.36 -3.20
CA GLU A 378 -6.40 -23.25 -3.94
C GLU A 378 -5.40 -22.43 -4.77
N PRO A 379 -4.16 -22.90 -4.98
CA PRO A 379 -3.21 -22.22 -5.85
C PRO A 379 -3.65 -22.29 -7.32
N LEU A 380 -3.40 -21.22 -8.06
CA LEU A 380 -3.55 -21.12 -9.51
C LEU A 380 -2.28 -20.52 -10.10
N GLU A 381 -1.69 -21.23 -11.05
CA GLU A 381 -0.61 -20.72 -11.87
C GLU A 381 -1.15 -20.11 -13.16
N ILE A 382 -0.86 -18.82 -13.38
CA ILE A 382 -1.22 -18.10 -14.60
C ILE A 382 0.03 -18.01 -15.47
N ARG A 383 -0.08 -18.49 -16.69
CA ARG A 383 0.97 -18.47 -17.72
C ARG A 383 0.50 -17.69 -18.94
N ALA A 384 1.43 -17.25 -19.79
CA ALA A 384 1.09 -16.80 -21.13
C ALA A 384 2.12 -17.24 -22.18
N ALA A 385 1.66 -17.33 -23.43
CA ALA A 385 2.47 -17.74 -24.57
C ALA A 385 2.04 -17.00 -25.83
N GLY A 386 3.00 -16.43 -26.56
CA GLY A 386 2.80 -16.01 -27.95
C GLY A 386 2.85 -17.16 -28.95
N PRO A 387 2.81 -16.85 -30.26
CA PRO A 387 2.98 -17.83 -31.32
C PRO A 387 4.32 -18.55 -31.19
N ASP A 388 4.30 -19.88 -31.23
CA ASP A 388 5.47 -20.77 -31.14
C ASP A 388 6.37 -20.54 -29.89
N GLN A 389 5.86 -19.84 -28.87
CA GLN A 389 6.54 -19.58 -27.62
C GLN A 389 6.15 -20.63 -26.58
N GLU A 390 7.15 -21.17 -25.87
CA GLU A 390 6.89 -21.95 -24.66
C GLU A 390 6.16 -21.10 -23.60
N PRO A 391 5.15 -21.64 -22.89
CA PRO A 391 4.44 -20.91 -21.85
C PRO A 391 5.37 -20.36 -20.77
N VAL A 392 5.27 -19.05 -20.53
CA VAL A 392 6.01 -18.36 -19.47
C VAL A 392 5.08 -18.20 -18.27
N THR A 393 5.53 -18.66 -17.10
CA THR A 393 4.81 -18.42 -15.83
C THR A 393 4.82 -16.94 -15.50
N LEU A 394 3.63 -16.38 -15.34
CA LEU A 394 3.45 -14.98 -14.96
C LEU A 394 3.38 -14.87 -13.44
N VAL A 395 2.43 -15.57 -12.82
CA VAL A 395 2.17 -15.49 -11.38
C VAL A 395 1.58 -16.79 -10.86
N THR A 396 1.83 -17.08 -9.58
CA THR A 396 1.08 -18.07 -8.80
C THR A 396 0.32 -17.33 -7.71
N THR A 397 -1.01 -17.46 -7.71
CA THR A 397 -1.90 -16.82 -6.74
C THR A 397 -2.79 -17.85 -6.04
N LEU A 398 -3.23 -17.57 -4.82
CA LEU A 398 -4.33 -18.30 -4.20
C LEU A 398 -5.65 -17.75 -4.76
N ARG A 399 -6.64 -18.62 -5.02
CA ARG A 399 -7.94 -18.24 -5.59
C ARG A 399 -9.10 -19.01 -4.95
N THR A 400 -10.32 -18.62 -5.29
CA THR A 400 -11.51 -19.45 -5.14
C THR A 400 -11.88 -20.16 -6.45
N PRO A 401 -12.00 -21.51 -6.48
CA PRO A 401 -12.36 -22.30 -7.67
C PRO A 401 -13.57 -21.83 -8.49
N GLY A 402 -13.49 -21.90 -9.83
CA GLY A 402 -14.64 -21.81 -10.74
C GLY A 402 -14.63 -20.74 -11.84
N HIS A 403 -13.65 -19.83 -11.86
CA HIS A 403 -13.58 -18.71 -12.82
C HIS A 403 -12.14 -18.44 -13.32
N GLU A 404 -11.34 -19.50 -13.43
CA GLU A 404 -9.90 -19.45 -13.71
C GLU A 404 -9.54 -18.74 -15.03
N PRO A 405 -10.23 -19.01 -16.16
CA PRO A 405 -9.96 -18.29 -17.40
C PRO A 405 -10.17 -16.78 -17.28
N GLU A 406 -11.23 -16.38 -16.57
CA GLU A 406 -11.59 -14.98 -16.36
C GLU A 406 -10.57 -14.30 -15.46
N LEU A 407 -10.14 -14.96 -14.38
CA LEU A 407 -9.06 -14.48 -13.51
C LEU A 407 -7.75 -14.31 -14.29
N ALA A 408 -7.35 -15.31 -15.06
CA ALA A 408 -6.10 -15.28 -15.83
C ALA A 408 -6.07 -14.17 -16.88
N VAL A 409 -7.15 -14.06 -17.68
CA VAL A 409 -7.28 -12.98 -18.68
C VAL A 409 -7.33 -11.62 -18.01
N GLY A 410 -8.13 -11.49 -16.96
CA GLY A 410 -8.25 -10.27 -16.18
C GLY A 410 -6.93 -9.78 -15.65
N TRP A 411 -6.13 -10.69 -15.07
CA TRP A 411 -4.81 -10.40 -14.55
C TRP A 411 -3.87 -9.91 -15.65
N VAL A 412 -3.80 -10.59 -16.81
CA VAL A 412 -2.96 -10.19 -17.96
C VAL A 412 -3.31 -8.78 -18.45
N LEU A 413 -4.60 -8.45 -18.52
CA LEU A 413 -5.08 -7.13 -18.95
C LEU A 413 -4.81 -6.06 -17.90
N ALA A 414 -5.12 -6.33 -16.64
CA ALA A 414 -4.97 -5.38 -15.56
C ALA A 414 -3.50 -5.07 -15.24
N GLU A 415 -2.59 -6.01 -15.50
CA GLU A 415 -1.15 -5.78 -15.47
C GLU A 415 -0.61 -5.10 -16.72
N GLY A 416 -1.43 -4.83 -17.74
CA GLY A 416 -1.04 -4.17 -18.98
C GLY A 416 -0.02 -4.96 -19.80
N LEU A 417 -0.11 -6.30 -19.77
CA LEU A 417 0.77 -7.20 -20.54
C LEU A 417 0.26 -7.45 -21.95
N ALA A 418 -1.05 -7.37 -22.14
CA ALA A 418 -1.74 -7.56 -23.41
C ALA A 418 -2.90 -6.59 -23.53
N ASP A 419 -3.27 -6.26 -24.77
CA ASP A 419 -4.59 -5.69 -25.04
C ASP A 419 -5.62 -6.82 -25.22
N PRO A 420 -6.92 -6.58 -25.03
CA PRO A 420 -7.95 -7.60 -25.22
C PRO A 420 -7.95 -8.22 -26.62
N THR A 421 -7.55 -7.45 -27.63
CA THR A 421 -7.42 -7.91 -29.02
C THR A 421 -6.24 -8.85 -29.25
N ASP A 422 -5.24 -8.82 -28.36
CA ASP A 422 -4.11 -9.75 -28.37
C ASP A 422 -4.51 -11.14 -27.86
N ILE A 423 -5.61 -11.28 -27.13
CA ILE A 423 -6.03 -12.55 -26.54
C ILE A 423 -6.64 -13.44 -27.61
N ILE A 424 -6.11 -14.65 -27.74
CA ILE A 424 -6.59 -15.66 -28.67
C ILE A 424 -7.52 -16.64 -27.95
N THR A 425 -7.00 -17.30 -26.91
CA THR A 425 -7.68 -18.34 -26.13
C THR A 425 -7.06 -18.48 -24.74
N THR A 426 -7.73 -19.27 -23.88
CA THR A 426 -7.18 -19.76 -22.62
C THR A 426 -7.16 -21.28 -22.64
N GLU A 427 -6.09 -21.88 -22.14
CA GLU A 427 -5.91 -23.33 -22.06
C GLU A 427 -5.65 -23.74 -20.61
N SER A 428 -6.35 -24.76 -20.13
CA SER A 428 -6.00 -25.42 -18.86
C SER A 428 -4.77 -26.30 -19.04
N GLY A 429 -4.13 -26.67 -17.92
CA GLY A 429 -3.01 -27.59 -17.92
C GLY A 429 -3.34 -28.94 -18.56
N ASP A 430 -2.31 -29.71 -18.94
CA ASP A 430 -2.51 -31.00 -19.59
C ASP A 430 -3.06 -32.04 -18.58
N PRO A 431 -4.28 -32.57 -18.78
CA PRO A 431 -4.88 -33.56 -17.87
C PRO A 431 -4.11 -34.89 -17.82
N LEU A 432 -3.22 -35.17 -18.78
CA LEU A 432 -2.36 -36.35 -18.77
C LEU A 432 -1.08 -36.15 -17.95
N LEU A 433 -0.67 -34.90 -17.72
CA LEU A 433 0.56 -34.57 -16.99
C LEU A 433 0.28 -34.04 -15.58
N LEU A 434 -0.89 -33.44 -15.36
CA LEU A 434 -1.24 -32.77 -14.11
C LEU A 434 -2.45 -33.42 -13.47
N ALA A 435 -2.36 -33.68 -12.16
CA ALA A 435 -3.48 -34.19 -11.36
C ALA A 435 -4.63 -33.19 -11.25
N ARG A 436 -4.34 -31.89 -11.41
CA ARG A 436 -5.28 -30.77 -11.38
C ARG A 436 -4.97 -29.81 -12.53
N PRO A 437 -5.37 -30.13 -13.77
CA PRO A 437 -5.14 -29.25 -14.91
C PRO A 437 -5.79 -27.86 -14.75
N GLU A 438 -6.85 -27.75 -13.95
CA GLU A 438 -7.51 -26.48 -13.63
C GLU A 438 -6.67 -25.52 -12.78
N ASP A 439 -5.61 -26.00 -12.11
CA ASP A 439 -4.70 -25.18 -11.31
C ASP A 439 -3.61 -24.50 -12.16
N THR A 440 -3.68 -24.65 -13.48
CA THR A 440 -2.81 -23.96 -14.45
C THR A 440 -3.66 -23.41 -15.59
N ILE A 441 -3.59 -22.10 -15.83
CA ILE A 441 -4.20 -21.48 -17.01
C ILE A 441 -3.12 -20.78 -17.83
N THR A 442 -3.03 -21.15 -19.12
CA THR A 442 -2.19 -20.48 -20.10
C THR A 442 -3.05 -19.56 -20.97
N VAL A 443 -2.75 -18.26 -20.98
CA VAL A 443 -3.35 -17.28 -21.88
C VAL A 443 -2.55 -17.25 -23.19
N ARG A 444 -3.18 -17.59 -24.31
CA ARG A 444 -2.57 -17.54 -25.64
C ARG A 444 -2.73 -16.14 -26.22
N LEU A 445 -1.60 -15.55 -26.61
CA LEU A 445 -1.52 -14.18 -27.11
C LEU A 445 -1.06 -14.15 -28.57
N ARG A 446 -1.43 -13.08 -29.28
CA ARG A 446 -0.98 -12.81 -30.66
C ARG A 446 0.49 -12.41 -30.76
N ARG A 447 1.11 -12.07 -29.62
CA ARG A 447 2.50 -11.65 -29.52
C ARG A 447 3.22 -12.40 -28.40
N ALA A 448 4.53 -12.55 -28.56
CA ALA A 448 5.38 -13.13 -27.53
C ALA A 448 5.36 -12.27 -26.26
N VAL A 449 5.42 -12.94 -25.11
CA VAL A 449 5.56 -12.30 -23.80
C VAL A 449 7.03 -12.25 -23.44
N ASP A 450 7.55 -11.06 -23.16
CA ASP A 450 8.91 -10.91 -22.63
C ASP A 450 8.91 -11.24 -21.12
N PRO A 451 9.63 -12.28 -20.68
CA PRO A 451 9.72 -12.64 -19.26
C PRO A 451 10.29 -11.51 -18.39
N ASN A 452 11.14 -10.64 -18.93
CA ASN A 452 11.76 -9.54 -18.16
C ASN A 452 10.75 -8.44 -17.81
N THR A 453 9.75 -8.24 -18.67
CA THR A 453 8.64 -7.30 -18.41
C THR A 453 7.88 -7.68 -17.14
N LEU A 454 7.83 -8.97 -16.77
CA LEU A 454 7.15 -9.46 -15.57
C LEU A 454 7.95 -9.24 -14.29
N VAL A 455 9.28 -9.39 -14.36
CA VAL A 455 10.18 -9.14 -13.22
C VAL A 455 10.06 -7.68 -12.77
N HIS A 456 10.04 -6.75 -13.71
CA HIS A 456 9.87 -5.32 -13.42
C HIS A 456 8.45 -4.92 -12.97
N ARG A 457 7.43 -5.78 -13.19
CA ARG A 457 6.04 -5.53 -12.77
C ARG A 457 5.73 -6.16 -11.41
N HIS A 458 6.17 -7.39 -11.15
CA HIS A 458 5.94 -8.10 -9.89
C HIS A 458 6.72 -7.56 -8.69
N VAL A 459 7.88 -6.94 -8.91
CA VAL A 459 8.62 -6.23 -7.85
C VAL A 459 7.80 -5.07 -7.27
N ILE A 460 6.86 -4.52 -8.06
CA ILE A 460 5.96 -3.43 -7.67
C ILE A 460 4.69 -3.97 -7.02
N ALA A 461 4.14 -5.09 -7.51
CA ALA A 461 2.90 -5.69 -7.01
C ALA A 461 3.07 -6.47 -5.69
N THR A 462 4.25 -7.04 -5.43
CA THR A 462 4.56 -7.75 -4.16
C THR A 462 5.11 -6.83 -3.07
N ALA A 463 5.12 -5.51 -3.31
CA ALA A 463 5.60 -4.50 -2.39
C ALA A 463 4.60 -4.19 -1.26
N SER A 464 4.23 -5.20 -0.48
CA SER A 464 3.40 -5.03 0.72
C SER A 464 4.15 -4.38 1.90
N CYS A 465 5.40 -3.92 1.72
CA CYS A 465 6.27 -3.40 2.79
C CYS A 465 7.13 -2.18 2.36
N GLY A 466 6.52 -1.05 1.96
CA GLY A 466 7.24 0.23 1.93
C GLY A 466 7.81 0.70 0.58
N VAL A 467 7.17 0.42 -0.56
CA VAL A 467 7.45 1.23 -1.75
C VAL A 467 6.79 2.59 -1.53
N CYS A 468 7.60 3.65 -1.31
CA CYS A 468 7.17 5.05 -1.30
C CYS A 468 6.15 5.28 -2.42
N GLY A 469 4.93 5.63 -2.01
CA GLY A 469 3.77 5.69 -2.88
C GLY A 469 3.95 6.58 -4.10
N ARG A 470 4.84 7.58 -4.03
CA ARG A 470 5.18 8.46 -5.16
C ARG A 470 5.91 7.72 -6.28
N ALA A 471 6.87 6.86 -5.95
CA ALA A 471 7.58 6.05 -6.94
C ALA A 471 6.62 5.04 -7.60
N THR A 472 5.77 4.40 -6.78
CA THR A 472 4.70 3.51 -7.28
C THR A 472 3.76 4.24 -8.24
N ILE A 473 3.34 5.46 -7.89
CA ILE A 473 2.46 6.27 -8.73
C ILE A 473 3.17 6.74 -10.00
N GLN A 474 4.45 7.09 -9.95
CA GLN A 474 5.22 7.53 -11.12
C GLN A 474 5.45 6.37 -12.11
N GLU A 475 5.86 5.20 -11.60
CA GLU A 475 6.03 3.98 -12.39
C GLU A 475 4.70 3.51 -12.98
N LEU A 476 3.62 3.60 -12.21
CA LEU A 476 2.27 3.31 -12.68
C LEU A 476 1.82 4.31 -13.76
N ALA A 477 2.02 5.62 -13.55
CA ALA A 477 1.67 6.65 -14.52
C ALA A 477 2.50 6.59 -15.81
N ALA A 478 3.66 5.93 -15.79
CA ALA A 478 4.42 5.63 -17.00
C ALA A 478 3.83 4.47 -17.82
N ARG A 479 2.95 3.65 -17.21
CA ARG A 479 2.39 2.43 -17.82
C ARG A 479 0.89 2.55 -18.11
N VAL A 480 0.17 3.30 -17.28
CA VAL A 480 -1.28 3.49 -17.37
C VAL A 480 -1.55 4.95 -17.64
N ALA A 481 -2.10 5.24 -18.82
CA ALA A 481 -2.50 6.60 -19.18
C ALA A 481 -3.67 7.05 -18.28
N PRO A 482 -3.66 8.29 -17.78
CA PRO A 482 -4.81 8.85 -17.08
C PRO A 482 -6.09 8.71 -17.90
N ILE A 483 -7.19 8.51 -17.20
CA ILE A 483 -8.53 8.50 -17.78
C ILE A 483 -8.84 9.93 -18.25
N THR A 484 -9.51 10.07 -19.39
CA THR A 484 -9.86 11.40 -19.91
C THR A 484 -11.09 11.94 -19.18
N ASP A 485 -11.26 13.26 -19.12
CA ASP A 485 -12.38 13.87 -18.39
C ASP A 485 -13.73 13.56 -19.03
N ASP A 486 -13.75 13.33 -20.35
CA ASP A 486 -14.92 12.86 -21.11
C ASP A 486 -15.17 11.35 -20.99
N ALA A 487 -14.29 10.61 -20.31
CA ALA A 487 -14.51 9.20 -20.05
C ALA A 487 -15.47 9.04 -18.86
N PHE A 488 -16.77 9.00 -19.19
CA PHE A 488 -17.87 8.29 -18.53
C PHE A 488 -19.20 8.87 -19.02
N GLY A 489 -19.63 8.48 -20.24
CA GLY A 489 -20.86 9.02 -20.85
C GLY A 489 -20.87 10.55 -21.00
N THR A 490 -21.99 11.11 -21.45
CA THR A 490 -22.22 12.58 -21.44
C THR A 490 -22.87 13.04 -20.14
N ASP A 491 -23.54 12.12 -19.43
CA ASP A 491 -24.34 12.41 -18.25
C ASP A 491 -23.67 11.81 -17.00
N PRO A 492 -23.48 12.60 -15.91
CA PRO A 492 -22.92 12.09 -14.67
C PRO A 492 -23.79 11.00 -14.03
N LEU A 493 -23.16 10.03 -13.37
CA LEU A 493 -23.88 9.03 -12.57
C LEU A 493 -24.54 9.72 -11.37
N THR A 494 -25.84 9.51 -11.13
CA THR A 494 -26.45 10.08 -9.93
C THR A 494 -25.93 9.41 -8.67
N TRP A 495 -25.76 10.19 -7.58
CA TRP A 495 -25.42 9.63 -6.28
C TRP A 495 -26.35 8.49 -5.85
N SER A 496 -27.65 8.65 -6.13
CA SER A 496 -28.66 7.63 -5.79
C SER A 496 -28.44 6.30 -6.51
N GLN A 497 -27.93 6.30 -7.74
CA GLN A 497 -27.59 5.08 -8.48
C GLN A 497 -26.35 4.43 -7.87
N LEU A 498 -25.30 5.22 -7.61
CA LEU A 498 -24.08 4.72 -6.98
C LEU A 498 -24.36 4.14 -5.59
N ALA A 499 -25.10 4.85 -4.74
CA ALA A 499 -25.33 4.46 -3.36
C ALA A 499 -26.16 3.17 -3.20
N ARG A 500 -26.91 2.75 -4.24
CA ARG A 500 -27.63 1.46 -4.27
C ARG A 500 -26.75 0.27 -4.65
N SER A 501 -25.63 0.54 -5.33
CA SER A 501 -24.76 -0.51 -5.87
C SER A 501 -24.15 -1.47 -4.82
N PRO A 502 -23.80 -1.06 -3.58
CA PRO A 502 -23.32 -2.02 -2.58
C PRO A 502 -24.34 -3.09 -2.21
N ASP A 503 -25.61 -2.70 -2.08
CA ASP A 503 -26.69 -3.63 -1.72
C ASP A 503 -26.99 -4.57 -2.89
N GLU A 504 -27.01 -4.05 -4.12
CA GLU A 504 -27.14 -4.88 -5.33
C GLU A 504 -25.98 -5.89 -5.47
N LEU A 505 -24.76 -5.45 -5.19
CA LEU A 505 -23.58 -6.33 -5.15
C LEU A 505 -23.77 -7.42 -4.10
N ARG A 506 -24.10 -7.04 -2.86
CA ARG A 506 -24.30 -7.99 -1.74
C ARG A 506 -25.39 -9.02 -2.04
N LEU A 507 -26.47 -8.63 -2.70
CA LEU A 507 -27.55 -9.54 -3.10
C LEU A 507 -27.10 -10.56 -4.16
N ALA A 508 -26.14 -10.19 -5.00
CA ALA A 508 -25.59 -11.04 -6.05
C ALA A 508 -24.44 -11.96 -5.58
N GLN A 509 -23.94 -11.79 -4.36
CA GLN A 509 -22.85 -12.57 -3.78
C GLN A 509 -23.34 -13.90 -3.17
N GLY A 510 -23.42 -14.94 -4.00
CA GLY A 510 -23.88 -16.27 -3.58
C GLY A 510 -22.90 -16.97 -2.64
N ARG A 511 -21.59 -16.89 -2.90
CA ARG A 511 -20.55 -17.54 -2.09
C ARG A 511 -20.36 -16.83 -0.76
N PHE A 512 -20.40 -15.49 -0.74
CA PHE A 512 -20.36 -14.73 0.51
C PHE A 512 -21.54 -15.07 1.41
N ARG A 513 -22.75 -15.22 0.85
CA ARG A 513 -23.92 -15.64 1.63
C ARG A 513 -23.73 -17.02 2.27
N ALA A 514 -23.05 -17.92 1.58
CA ALA A 514 -22.80 -19.27 2.07
C ALA A 514 -21.63 -19.36 3.07
N THR A 515 -20.60 -18.52 2.94
CA THR A 515 -19.31 -18.72 3.63
C THR A 515 -18.82 -17.52 4.44
N GLY A 516 -19.27 -16.30 4.13
CA GLY A 516 -18.73 -15.05 4.68
C GLY A 516 -17.26 -14.75 4.35
N GLY A 517 -16.55 -15.66 3.67
CA GLY A 517 -15.08 -15.65 3.53
C GLY A 517 -14.53 -15.13 2.21
N VAL A 518 -15.34 -14.43 1.40
CA VAL A 518 -14.93 -13.94 0.07
C VAL A 518 -15.13 -12.44 -0.09
N HIS A 519 -14.29 -11.84 -0.90
CA HIS A 519 -14.48 -10.52 -1.48
C HIS A 519 -15.25 -10.59 -2.80
N ALA A 520 -15.76 -9.44 -3.26
CA ALA A 520 -16.40 -9.31 -4.55
C ALA A 520 -16.04 -8.01 -5.26
N ALA A 521 -16.00 -8.08 -6.58
CA ALA A 521 -15.99 -6.94 -7.47
C ALA A 521 -17.23 -7.00 -8.37
N GLY A 522 -18.01 -5.92 -8.36
CA GLY A 522 -19.14 -5.69 -9.24
C GLY A 522 -18.80 -4.64 -10.29
N LEU A 523 -19.17 -4.88 -11.54
CA LEU A 523 -19.15 -3.89 -12.61
C LEU A 523 -20.59 -3.47 -12.91
N PHE A 524 -20.85 -2.16 -12.86
CA PHE A 524 -22.15 -1.56 -13.09
C PHE A 524 -22.08 -0.67 -14.34
N ASP A 525 -23.15 -0.62 -15.13
CA ASP A 525 -23.23 0.28 -16.27
C ASP A 525 -23.54 1.74 -15.85
N SER A 526 -23.52 2.64 -16.82
CA SER A 526 -23.90 4.05 -16.65
C SER A 526 -25.32 4.28 -16.11
N ASP A 527 -26.22 3.30 -16.22
CA ASP A 527 -27.57 3.37 -15.67
C ASP A 527 -27.63 2.90 -14.20
N GLY A 528 -26.50 2.45 -13.64
CA GLY A 528 -26.38 1.89 -12.30
C GLY A 528 -26.84 0.44 -12.21
N ARG A 529 -26.89 -0.31 -13.33
CA ARG A 529 -27.27 -1.73 -13.31
C ARG A 529 -26.04 -2.62 -13.18
N LEU A 530 -26.11 -3.60 -12.28
CA LEU A 530 -25.07 -4.63 -12.16
C LEU A 530 -24.96 -5.48 -13.44
N VAL A 531 -23.80 -5.42 -14.10
CA VAL A 531 -23.49 -6.13 -15.35
C VAL A 531 -22.66 -7.38 -15.12
N THR A 532 -21.76 -7.37 -14.13
CA THR A 532 -20.91 -8.51 -13.78
C THR A 532 -20.60 -8.51 -12.29
N VAL A 533 -20.55 -9.69 -11.68
CA VAL A 533 -20.07 -9.91 -10.31
C VAL A 533 -19.09 -11.07 -10.30
N ARG A 534 -17.97 -10.91 -9.61
CA ARG A 534 -17.04 -12.02 -9.33
C ARG A 534 -16.64 -12.02 -7.86
N GLU A 535 -16.55 -13.23 -7.31
CA GLU A 535 -16.24 -13.49 -5.90
C GLU A 535 -14.96 -14.32 -5.80
N ASP A 536 -14.05 -13.89 -4.92
CA ASP A 536 -12.80 -14.60 -4.64
C ASP A 536 -12.33 -14.29 -3.21
N VAL A 537 -11.58 -15.21 -2.60
CA VAL A 537 -10.92 -14.98 -1.30
C VAL A 537 -10.00 -13.75 -1.34
N GLY A 538 -9.38 -13.47 -2.50
CA GLY A 538 -8.58 -12.29 -2.77
C GLY A 538 -9.37 -11.17 -3.45
N ARG A 539 -9.37 -9.96 -2.88
CA ARG A 539 -10.02 -8.78 -3.49
C ARG A 539 -9.44 -8.38 -4.87
N HIS A 540 -8.14 -8.62 -5.09
CA HIS A 540 -7.50 -8.34 -6.38
C HIS A 540 -7.99 -9.32 -7.45
N ASN A 541 -8.01 -10.61 -7.12
CA ASN A 541 -8.53 -11.66 -8.00
C ASN A 541 -9.99 -11.43 -8.36
N ALA A 542 -10.82 -10.98 -7.41
CA ALA A 542 -12.22 -10.66 -7.68
C ALA A 542 -12.34 -9.57 -8.77
N LEU A 543 -11.52 -8.52 -8.69
CA LEU A 543 -11.47 -7.45 -9.70
C LEU A 543 -10.92 -7.97 -11.04
N ASP A 544 -9.78 -8.66 -11.02
CA ASP A 544 -9.17 -9.24 -12.22
C ASP A 544 -10.20 -10.14 -12.93
N ALA A 545 -10.84 -11.08 -12.22
CA ALA A 545 -11.87 -11.94 -12.80
C ALA A 545 -13.07 -11.17 -13.37
N ALA A 546 -13.50 -10.05 -12.75
CA ALA A 546 -14.60 -9.24 -13.28
C ALA A 546 -14.22 -8.53 -14.59
N ILE A 547 -12.97 -8.04 -14.69
CA ILE A 547 -12.39 -7.45 -15.90
C ILE A 547 -12.27 -8.53 -16.99
N GLY A 548 -11.71 -9.69 -16.67
CA GLY A 548 -11.51 -10.76 -17.64
C GLY A 548 -12.81 -11.39 -18.13
N ALA A 549 -13.85 -11.42 -17.30
CA ALA A 549 -15.20 -11.82 -17.73
C ALA A 549 -15.75 -10.93 -18.86
N HIS A 550 -15.50 -9.61 -18.83
CA HIS A 550 -15.89 -8.71 -19.92
C HIS A 550 -15.09 -8.97 -21.20
N ALA A 551 -13.78 -9.16 -21.08
CA ALA A 551 -12.92 -9.44 -22.21
C ALA A 551 -13.31 -10.75 -22.91
N LEU A 552 -13.47 -11.84 -22.15
CA LEU A 552 -13.85 -13.15 -22.68
C LEU A 552 -15.27 -13.17 -23.25
N ALA A 553 -16.16 -12.31 -22.76
CA ALA A 553 -17.50 -12.17 -23.34
C ALA A 553 -17.55 -11.31 -24.61
N GLY A 554 -16.41 -10.76 -25.07
CA GLY A 554 -16.36 -9.85 -26.22
C GLY A 554 -17.04 -8.50 -25.95
N LEU A 555 -17.15 -8.10 -24.69
CA LEU A 555 -17.76 -6.83 -24.27
C LEU A 555 -16.73 -5.75 -23.97
N TRP A 556 -15.55 -5.82 -24.61
CA TRP A 556 -14.51 -4.82 -24.46
C TRP A 556 -14.53 -3.85 -25.64
N PRO A 557 -15.05 -2.62 -25.48
CA PRO A 557 -15.10 -1.66 -26.57
C PRO A 557 -13.71 -1.05 -26.81
N PRO A 558 -13.46 -0.42 -27.98
CA PRO A 558 -12.18 0.21 -28.29
C PRO A 558 -11.74 1.29 -27.30
N SER A 559 -12.68 1.94 -26.61
CA SER A 559 -12.41 2.93 -25.57
C SER A 559 -11.99 2.33 -24.22
N GLY A 560 -12.05 1.00 -24.07
CA GLY A 560 -11.98 0.32 -22.78
C GLY A 560 -13.28 0.44 -21.98
N LEU A 561 -13.27 0.02 -20.72
CA LEU A 561 -14.48 -0.09 -19.88
C LEU A 561 -14.95 1.28 -19.32
N THR A 562 -14.86 2.33 -20.13
CA THR A 562 -15.13 3.72 -19.77
C THR A 562 -16.59 4.02 -19.42
N ASP A 563 -17.51 3.11 -19.74
CA ASP A 563 -18.93 3.21 -19.44
C ASP A 563 -19.34 2.42 -18.18
N LEU A 564 -18.36 1.86 -17.47
CA LEU A 564 -18.59 1.03 -16.30
C LEU A 564 -18.13 1.70 -15.00
N VAL A 565 -18.71 1.25 -13.90
CA VAL A 565 -18.37 1.60 -12.51
C VAL A 565 -17.95 0.33 -11.80
N CYS A 566 -16.78 0.36 -11.15
CA CYS A 566 -16.33 -0.76 -10.31
C CYS A 566 -16.76 -0.53 -8.86
N VAL A 567 -17.43 -1.52 -8.27
CA VAL A 567 -17.87 -1.51 -6.87
C VAL A 567 -17.24 -2.69 -6.14
N LEU A 568 -16.51 -2.42 -5.07
CA LEU A 568 -15.73 -3.39 -4.33
C LEU A 568 -16.33 -3.61 -2.93
N SER A 569 -16.45 -4.87 -2.51
CA SER A 569 -17.03 -5.20 -1.19
C SER A 569 -16.07 -4.95 -0.01
N GLY A 570 -14.78 -4.71 -0.28
CA GLY A 570 -13.72 -4.56 0.72
C GLY A 570 -13.09 -3.16 0.78
N ARG A 571 -11.86 -3.08 1.28
CA ARG A 571 -11.02 -1.87 1.25
C ARG A 571 -10.38 -1.68 -0.12
N VAL A 572 -10.05 -0.43 -0.46
CA VAL A 572 -9.35 -0.09 -1.71
C VAL A 572 -7.92 0.33 -1.43
N GLY A 573 -6.98 -0.46 -1.96
CA GLY A 573 -5.57 -0.10 -2.09
C GLY A 573 -5.26 0.46 -3.48
N PHE A 574 -4.04 0.95 -3.65
CA PHE A 574 -3.62 1.58 -4.92
C PHE A 574 -3.64 0.60 -6.10
N GLU A 575 -3.35 -0.68 -5.89
CA GLU A 575 -3.36 -1.70 -6.94
C GLU A 575 -4.75 -1.90 -7.54
N LEU A 576 -5.80 -1.85 -6.71
CA LEU A 576 -7.18 -1.95 -7.20
C LEU A 576 -7.55 -0.76 -8.09
N VAL A 577 -7.06 0.45 -7.74
CA VAL A 577 -7.23 1.64 -8.58
C VAL A 577 -6.43 1.50 -9.88
N ALA A 578 -5.19 1.02 -9.79
CA ALA A 578 -4.31 0.78 -10.94
C ALA A 578 -4.94 -0.19 -11.95
N LYS A 579 -5.43 -1.34 -11.46
CA LYS A 579 -6.08 -2.38 -12.26
C LYS A 579 -7.36 -1.86 -12.92
N ALA A 580 -8.18 -1.11 -12.18
CA ALA A 580 -9.37 -0.47 -12.74
C ALA A 580 -9.00 0.55 -13.84
N ALA A 581 -7.97 1.38 -13.61
CA ALA A 581 -7.50 2.36 -14.59
C ALA A 581 -6.88 1.72 -15.84
N ALA A 582 -6.14 0.62 -15.70
CA ALA A 582 -5.61 -0.17 -16.81
C ALA A 582 -6.75 -0.70 -17.70
N ALA A 583 -7.87 -1.12 -17.08
CA ALA A 583 -9.09 -1.49 -17.80
C ALA A 583 -9.94 -0.29 -18.27
N ARG A 584 -9.48 0.95 -18.04
CA ARG A 584 -10.15 2.22 -18.37
C ARG A 584 -11.47 2.45 -17.62
N ILE A 585 -11.63 1.88 -16.42
CA ILE A 585 -12.81 2.11 -15.56
C ILE A 585 -12.67 3.45 -14.81
N PRO A 586 -13.55 4.44 -15.04
CA PRO A 586 -13.41 5.80 -14.53
C PRO A 586 -13.88 6.02 -13.10
N ILE A 587 -14.74 5.14 -12.57
CA ILE A 587 -15.31 5.26 -11.23
C ILE A 587 -15.04 3.97 -10.46
N VAL A 588 -14.38 4.10 -9.30
CA VAL A 588 -14.16 3.02 -8.34
C VAL A 588 -14.81 3.40 -7.02
N ALA A 589 -15.73 2.56 -6.56
CA ALA A 589 -16.42 2.72 -5.29
C ALA A 589 -16.19 1.50 -4.41
N ALA A 590 -16.21 1.69 -3.09
CA ALA A 590 -16.05 0.60 -2.16
C ALA A 590 -16.83 0.76 -0.86
N VAL A 591 -17.25 -0.37 -0.31
CA VAL A 591 -17.90 -0.45 1.00
C VAL A 591 -16.92 -0.09 2.12
N GLY A 592 -15.65 -0.50 1.98
CA GLY A 592 -14.59 -0.23 2.95
C GLY A 592 -13.88 1.11 2.73
N ALA A 593 -12.87 1.34 3.58
CA ALA A 593 -11.99 2.50 3.47
C ALA A 593 -11.10 2.44 2.21
N ALA A 594 -10.71 3.61 1.70
CA ALA A 594 -9.62 3.76 0.75
C ALA A 594 -8.34 4.16 1.50
N SER A 595 -7.18 3.64 1.09
CA SER A 595 -5.90 4.14 1.62
C SER A 595 -5.53 5.48 1.01
N ASP A 596 -4.69 6.24 1.71
CA ASP A 596 -4.13 7.49 1.19
C ASP A 596 -3.42 7.30 -0.15
N LEU A 597 -2.65 6.22 -0.30
CA LEU A 597 -1.99 5.88 -1.56
C LEU A 597 -3.00 5.56 -2.67
N ALA A 598 -4.14 4.95 -2.36
CA ALA A 598 -5.21 4.74 -3.33
C ALA A 598 -5.80 6.08 -3.80
N ALA A 599 -6.06 7.02 -2.88
CA ALA A 599 -6.56 8.35 -3.23
C ALA A 599 -5.58 9.13 -4.11
N ARG A 600 -4.28 9.13 -3.79
CA ARG A 600 -3.26 9.79 -4.63
C ARG A 600 -3.14 9.13 -6.01
N THR A 601 -3.26 7.81 -6.08
CA THR A 601 -3.23 7.06 -7.34
C THR A 601 -4.45 7.41 -8.20
N ALA A 602 -5.64 7.44 -7.60
CA ALA A 602 -6.87 7.84 -8.25
C ALA A 602 -6.79 9.29 -8.76
N GLN A 603 -6.21 10.19 -7.95
CA GLN A 603 -5.97 11.57 -8.37
C GLN A 603 -5.09 11.62 -9.62
N ARG A 604 -3.99 10.87 -9.65
CA ARG A 604 -3.03 10.87 -10.77
C ARG A 604 -3.59 10.23 -12.04
N LEU A 605 -4.34 9.14 -11.90
CA LEU A 605 -4.90 8.40 -13.04
C LEU A 605 -6.28 8.91 -13.46
N ASN A 606 -6.74 10.00 -12.87
CA ASN A 606 -8.04 10.60 -13.12
C ASN A 606 -9.22 9.64 -12.89
N VAL A 607 -9.17 8.84 -11.83
CA VAL A 607 -10.24 7.91 -11.42
C VAL A 607 -11.06 8.56 -10.31
N THR A 608 -12.39 8.57 -10.43
CA THR A 608 -13.27 8.96 -9.32
C THR A 608 -13.25 7.87 -8.27
N LEU A 609 -12.70 8.17 -7.08
CA LEU A 609 -12.63 7.21 -5.97
C LEU A 609 -13.63 7.54 -4.86
N VAL A 610 -14.47 6.57 -4.52
CA VAL A 610 -15.45 6.65 -3.42
C VAL A 610 -15.19 5.52 -2.42
N GLY A 611 -15.14 5.82 -1.13
CA GLY A 611 -15.06 4.81 -0.07
C GLY A 611 -16.15 4.97 0.97
N PHE A 612 -16.25 4.00 1.88
CA PHE A 612 -17.32 3.93 2.88
C PHE A 612 -18.73 4.02 2.28
N LEU A 613 -18.92 3.53 1.04
CA LEU A 613 -20.19 3.58 0.34
C LEU A 613 -21.16 2.54 0.94
N ARG A 614 -22.08 2.99 1.79
CA ARG A 614 -23.07 2.14 2.47
C ARG A 614 -24.23 2.97 3.01
N GLY A 615 -25.44 2.40 3.01
CA GLY A 615 -26.61 3.02 3.67
C GLY A 615 -27.03 4.37 3.09
N GLY A 616 -26.69 4.67 1.83
CA GLY A 616 -26.96 5.97 1.21
C GLY A 616 -25.79 6.97 1.33
N ASP A 617 -24.83 6.71 2.21
CA ASP A 617 -23.68 7.58 2.49
C ASP A 617 -22.39 7.06 1.84
N GLY A 618 -21.39 7.94 1.73
CA GLY A 618 -20.06 7.64 1.22
C GLY A 618 -19.16 8.87 1.18
N VAL A 619 -17.86 8.64 0.99
CA VAL A 619 -16.85 9.70 0.93
C VAL A 619 -16.23 9.71 -0.46
N VAL A 620 -16.41 10.79 -1.20
CA VAL A 620 -15.76 11.00 -2.51
C VAL A 620 -14.39 11.62 -2.27
N TYR A 621 -13.32 10.89 -2.60
CA TYR A 621 -11.94 11.33 -2.39
C TYR A 621 -11.38 12.13 -3.56
N THR A 622 -11.77 11.79 -4.78
CA THR A 622 -11.17 12.35 -6.01
C THR A 622 -12.20 12.45 -7.13
N HIS A 623 -11.99 13.42 -8.02
CA HIS A 623 -12.71 13.58 -9.30
C HIS A 623 -14.24 13.45 -9.19
N PRO A 624 -14.92 14.25 -8.34
CA PRO A 624 -16.37 14.16 -8.13
C PRO A 624 -17.20 14.55 -9.35
N HIS A 625 -16.61 15.18 -10.37
CA HIS A 625 -17.30 15.70 -11.56
C HIS A 625 -18.04 14.64 -12.37
N ARG A 626 -17.69 13.35 -12.24
CA ARG A 626 -18.41 12.23 -12.87
C ARG A 626 -19.68 11.81 -12.12
N LEU A 627 -19.94 12.41 -10.96
CA LEU A 627 -21.10 12.14 -10.11
C LEU A 627 -22.01 13.37 -10.07
N ALA A 628 -23.30 13.17 -10.31
CA ALA A 628 -24.31 14.16 -9.96
C ALA A 628 -24.60 14.04 -8.45
N LEU A 629 -23.91 14.87 -7.68
CA LEU A 629 -24.10 15.00 -6.24
C LEU A 629 -25.39 15.79 -5.95
N PRO A 630 -26.17 15.42 -4.91
CA PRO A 630 -27.31 16.22 -4.49
C PRO A 630 -26.86 17.62 -4.05
N ASP A 631 -27.64 18.66 -4.38
CA ASP A 631 -27.34 20.03 -4.00
C ASP A 631 -27.19 20.15 -2.48
N HIS A 632 -26.09 20.75 -2.03
CA HIS A 632 -25.81 21.00 -0.61
C HIS A 632 -26.88 21.87 0.09
N ASP A 633 -27.72 22.58 -0.69
CA ASP A 633 -28.78 23.48 -0.20
C ASP A 633 -30.20 22.87 -0.22
N ALA A 634 -30.36 21.61 -0.63
CA ALA A 634 -31.65 20.95 -0.54
C ALA A 634 -31.95 20.61 0.93
N PRO A 635 -33.02 21.16 1.55
CA PRO A 635 -33.35 20.82 2.93
C PRO A 635 -33.60 19.32 3.01
N VAL A 636 -32.85 18.65 3.90
CA VAL A 636 -33.07 17.26 4.26
C VAL A 636 -34.53 17.13 4.73
N ARG A 637 -35.34 16.40 3.96
CA ARG A 637 -36.75 16.14 4.28
C ARG A 637 -36.90 14.90 5.13
#